data_AF-A0AAD9GDV0-F1
#
_entry.id   AF-A0AAD9GDV0-F1
#
_cell.length_a   1.000
_cell.length_b   1.000
_cell.length_c   1.000
_cell.angle_alpha   90.00
_cell.angle_beta   90.00
_cell.angle_gamma   90.00
#
_symmetry.space_group_name_H-M   'P 1'
#
loop_
_entity.id
_entity.type
_entity.pdbx_description
1 polymer ?
#
loop_
_entity_poly.entity_id
_entity_poly.type
_entity_poly.pdbx_seq_one_letter_code
_entity_poly.pdbx_strand_id
1 'polypeptide(L)'
;MTTTSDDILLPLSPMDAVMHSFGFVILYIFPSPYDLDKLQSSFISTVNEDYPILIGELYVDPATGIDNVKQTPEARTQGATGIRFEKNPENAMTTEKAMKERSWDLMPTTRGKTELICAKGTSLTDGGLAIGVDATHTLFDGEGMFTFMTVWGQHYSEVKKEDRLVVNHDRHLLTGTGGPSTMQHPEFRVVQDDFGTVSEAETSTQTSDQDLFHFSAEAETPAQTPPPTAHELFHFTPQMLKKIKEVAAESLEGEYVSTTDAITALFTVMISRARGHGKKVRITTGVNARRRLEPPLPENYVGNVIFNAFSSYTASELQPEEEAVVSPSTLGKLAKRVRESILQRDNTYLRDAIDFLMEQKNISAVQVGTDFVFGPDLMFTSWVHMGMYNAAFDGTHPWYACVPKLPCFDGFIMITEAQKGEVGVDVGVFLECSAMEKVKKMFADVKYLHTRLSLTSEAMVNVISPVAIEDDVFIPLSAMDAVMSTYRVVILYIYPPSSTAYSLTKLQRSFINLVDEDYPILVGELHVEQKTGAVSVKQSPLARQQGGAGVRFEMNSSNSQSTKDAMESRSWDLMPKPRSHGEIIAVKGSILSDGGMAIGVDCSHVLFDGEATLTFMRAWGQHYSGVLNEDRLVINHERYLLNGSGKAAKLPHPEFQLVPAEPLIRREDGSLAPKAVVTPPKTFEHVFHLSSLNMAKLKKFVENEPAIKKSRLPMRKRERFVAKLVSLFKSKDKKVVQALTAPKAPYISTLDAITALFTVLISRARGHGQQVRVSTAVNGRTRLEPPLPANYSGNAVFHAISTYQNEELDVKGRKLLPLTVSKVAHDVRASILERDNEFMRDTIAFLSEQKDPTAINDNVNFFFGPDVAFTCWAKMGLYEAEFDGQKPTFAKIPRVQCMDGFVLITEALGGSDGLDVLVCLEANTMEKLKEITSEVEFLC
;
A
#
# COMPACT_ATOMS: atom_id res chain seq x y z
N MET A 1 -12.87 -45.07 26.15
CA MET A 1 -13.42 -44.69 27.48
C MET A 1 -14.93 -44.60 27.36
N THR A 2 -15.68 -45.27 28.24
CA THR A 2 -17.17 -45.23 28.29
C THR A 2 -17.64 -43.91 28.91
N THR A 3 -18.54 -43.20 28.23
CA THR A 3 -19.17 -41.96 28.74
C THR A 3 -20.01 -42.23 29.99
N THR A 4 -19.88 -41.37 31.00
CA THR A 4 -20.76 -41.38 32.18
C THR A 4 -21.97 -40.45 31.93
N SER A 5 -23.04 -40.55 32.74
CA SER A 5 -24.25 -39.73 32.53
C SER A 5 -24.05 -38.22 32.71
N ASP A 6 -22.91 -37.80 33.27
CA ASP A 6 -22.64 -36.43 33.70
C ASP A 6 -21.60 -35.70 32.81
N ASP A 7 -21.12 -36.38 31.76
CA ASP A 7 -20.24 -35.83 30.73
C ASP A 7 -21.02 -34.88 29.81
N ILE A 8 -20.43 -33.73 29.47
CA ILE A 8 -20.97 -32.82 28.45
C ILE A 8 -20.17 -33.03 27.16
N LEU A 9 -20.88 -33.25 26.05
CA LEU A 9 -20.30 -33.32 24.71
C LEU A 9 -20.62 -32.03 23.96
N LEU A 10 -19.57 -31.32 23.54
CA LEU A 10 -19.68 -30.13 22.70
C LEU A 10 -19.34 -30.53 21.26
N PRO A 11 -20.33 -30.60 20.35
CA PRO A 11 -20.10 -31.08 19.00
C PRO A 11 -19.24 -30.10 18.19
N LEU A 12 -18.26 -30.64 17.48
CA LEU A 12 -17.47 -29.91 16.50
C LEU A 12 -18.20 -29.90 15.14
N SER A 13 -17.88 -28.92 14.29
CA SER A 13 -18.45 -28.90 12.93
C SER A 13 -17.79 -29.96 12.04
N PRO A 14 -18.40 -30.35 10.90
CA PRO A 14 -17.73 -31.24 9.93
C PRO A 14 -16.39 -30.68 9.44
N MET A 15 -16.28 -29.36 9.31
CA MET A 15 -15.04 -28.66 8.93
C MET A 15 -13.96 -28.71 10.02
N ASP A 16 -14.36 -28.86 11.27
CA ASP A 16 -13.44 -29.07 12.38
C ASP A 16 -12.97 -30.53 12.43
N ALA A 17 -13.92 -31.46 12.34
CA ALA A 17 -13.68 -32.90 12.41
C ALA A 17 -12.71 -33.39 11.31
N VAL A 18 -12.84 -32.87 10.08
CA VAL A 18 -11.94 -33.25 8.96
C VAL A 18 -10.47 -32.86 9.21
N MET A 19 -10.21 -31.94 10.14
CA MET A 19 -8.85 -31.47 10.47
C MET A 19 -8.13 -32.34 11.52
N HIS A 20 -8.70 -33.49 11.92
CA HIS A 20 -8.14 -34.33 12.99
C HIS A 20 -6.69 -34.78 12.79
N SER A 21 -6.21 -34.93 11.54
CA SER A 21 -4.84 -35.34 11.24
C SER A 21 -3.81 -34.20 11.35
N PHE A 22 -4.25 -32.97 11.58
CA PHE A 22 -3.38 -31.79 11.62
C PHE A 22 -3.22 -31.24 13.03
N GLY A 23 -1.98 -30.88 13.38
CA GLY A 23 -1.66 -30.02 14.52
C GLY A 23 -1.49 -28.57 14.07
N PHE A 24 -1.69 -27.63 14.99
CA PHE A 24 -1.42 -26.22 14.79
C PHE A 24 -0.38 -25.76 15.83
N VAL A 25 0.83 -25.45 15.35
CA VAL A 25 1.92 -24.94 16.19
C VAL A 25 2.30 -23.53 15.78
N ILE A 26 2.45 -22.64 16.76
CA ILE A 26 2.88 -21.26 16.51
C ILE A 26 3.75 -20.72 17.65
N LEU A 27 4.74 -19.92 17.27
CA LEU A 27 5.69 -19.27 18.14
C LEU A 27 5.59 -17.75 17.97
N TYR A 28 5.37 -17.05 19.07
CA TYR A 28 5.39 -15.59 19.16
C TYR A 28 6.60 -15.11 19.97
N ILE A 29 7.27 -14.06 19.52
CA ILE A 29 8.45 -13.50 20.18
C ILE A 29 8.24 -11.99 20.40
N PHE A 30 8.40 -11.55 21.64
CA PHE A 30 8.13 -10.18 22.11
C PHE A 30 9.40 -9.54 22.73
N PRO A 31 9.56 -8.21 22.61
CA PRO A 31 10.81 -7.50 22.94
C PRO A 31 10.96 -6.95 24.37
N SER A 32 10.05 -7.26 25.27
CA SER A 32 10.00 -6.63 26.60
C SER A 32 9.93 -7.68 27.69
N PRO A 33 10.27 -7.36 28.95
CA PRO A 33 10.09 -8.28 30.07
C PRO A 33 8.60 -8.48 30.35
N TYR A 34 8.22 -9.75 30.51
CA TYR A 34 6.86 -10.16 30.86
C TYR A 34 6.89 -11.05 32.10
N ASP A 35 5.79 -11.02 32.83
CA ASP A 35 5.58 -11.84 34.01
C ASP A 35 4.94 -13.17 33.57
N LEU A 36 5.67 -14.28 33.77
CA LEU A 36 5.19 -15.62 33.39
C LEU A 36 4.02 -16.11 34.24
N ASP A 37 3.87 -15.64 35.48
CA ASP A 37 2.72 -15.95 36.34
C ASP A 37 1.49 -15.17 35.90
N LYS A 38 1.66 -13.89 35.52
CA LYS A 38 0.63 -13.08 34.87
C LYS A 38 0.23 -13.70 33.52
N LEU A 39 1.20 -14.21 32.75
CA LEU A 39 0.97 -14.87 31.47
C LEU A 39 0.12 -16.14 31.63
N GLN A 40 0.44 -16.99 32.60
CA GLN A 40 -0.34 -18.17 32.91
C GLN A 40 -1.75 -17.82 33.43
N SER A 41 -1.84 -16.84 34.32
CA SER A 41 -3.13 -16.41 34.92
C SER A 41 -4.06 -15.81 33.87
N SER A 42 -3.54 -14.99 32.95
CA SER A 42 -4.31 -14.45 31.82
C SER A 42 -4.70 -15.51 30.80
N PHE A 43 -3.88 -16.55 30.57
CA PHE A 43 -4.26 -17.71 29.75
C PHE A 43 -5.47 -18.43 30.36
N ILE A 44 -5.41 -18.71 31.67
CA ILE A 44 -6.50 -19.33 32.43
C ILE A 44 -7.78 -18.50 32.32
N SER A 45 -7.67 -17.17 32.49
CA SER A 45 -8.80 -16.25 32.35
C SER A 45 -9.39 -16.25 30.94
N THR A 46 -8.53 -16.23 29.91
CA THR A 46 -8.92 -16.27 28.50
C THR A 46 -9.74 -17.50 28.17
N VAL A 47 -9.27 -18.67 28.61
CA VAL A 47 -9.97 -19.93 28.39
C VAL A 47 -11.27 -19.99 29.16
N ASN A 48 -11.27 -19.65 30.45
CA ASN A 48 -12.47 -19.76 31.29
C ASN A 48 -13.59 -18.81 30.85
N GLU A 49 -13.24 -17.60 30.41
CA GLU A 49 -14.23 -16.58 30.07
C GLU A 49 -14.65 -16.59 28.60
N ASP A 50 -13.71 -16.76 27.67
CA ASP A 50 -13.95 -16.56 26.24
C ASP A 50 -13.76 -17.82 25.40
N TYR A 51 -13.01 -18.82 25.86
CA TYR A 51 -12.81 -20.08 25.14
C TYR A 51 -13.11 -21.34 25.98
N PRO A 52 -14.29 -21.44 26.62
CA PRO A 52 -14.61 -22.58 27.49
C PRO A 52 -14.63 -23.92 26.74
N ILE A 53 -14.74 -23.90 25.41
CA ILE A 53 -14.61 -25.07 24.54
C ILE A 53 -13.23 -25.75 24.60
N LEU A 54 -12.19 -25.07 25.09
CA LEU A 54 -10.85 -25.66 25.26
C LEU A 54 -10.71 -26.51 26.55
N ILE A 55 -11.70 -26.44 27.44
CA ILE A 55 -11.73 -27.27 28.64
C ILE A 55 -12.21 -28.67 28.24
N GLY A 56 -11.47 -29.70 28.61
CA GLY A 56 -11.80 -31.10 28.31
C GLY A 56 -10.82 -31.77 27.36
N GLU A 57 -11.30 -32.75 26.61
CA GLU A 57 -10.49 -33.53 25.68
C GLU A 57 -11.23 -33.83 24.37
N LEU A 58 -10.48 -33.99 23.28
CA LEU A 58 -11.01 -34.42 21.99
C LEU A 58 -11.57 -35.83 22.13
N TYR A 59 -12.80 -36.02 21.68
CA TYR A 59 -13.55 -37.25 21.86
C TYR A 59 -14.44 -37.53 20.65
N VAL A 60 -14.25 -38.69 20.01
CA VAL A 60 -15.17 -39.19 18.99
C VAL A 60 -16.24 -40.04 19.69
N ASP A 61 -17.50 -39.66 19.55
CA ASP A 61 -18.62 -40.42 20.11
C ASP A 61 -18.79 -41.73 19.34
N PRO A 62 -18.59 -42.92 19.96
CA PRO A 62 -18.68 -44.19 19.28
C PRO A 62 -20.13 -44.53 18.83
N ALA A 63 -21.15 -43.89 19.39
CA ALA A 63 -22.54 -44.11 19.01
C ALA A 63 -22.94 -43.32 17.75
N THR A 64 -22.45 -42.09 17.62
CA THR A 64 -22.83 -41.17 16.53
C THR A 64 -21.73 -40.97 15.48
N GLY A 65 -20.48 -41.28 15.81
CA GLY A 65 -19.30 -41.01 14.98
C GLY A 65 -18.89 -39.53 14.96
N ILE A 66 -19.52 -38.68 15.77
CA ILE A 66 -19.30 -37.22 15.76
C ILE A 66 -18.10 -36.88 16.65
N ASP A 67 -17.20 -36.03 16.15
CA ASP A 67 -16.13 -35.40 16.93
C ASP A 67 -16.69 -34.35 17.89
N ASN A 68 -16.29 -34.46 19.15
CA ASN A 68 -16.72 -33.58 20.23
C ASN A 68 -15.53 -33.13 21.07
N VAL A 69 -15.70 -32.03 21.79
CA VAL A 69 -14.97 -31.81 23.04
C VAL A 69 -15.79 -32.41 24.18
N LYS A 70 -15.23 -33.40 24.85
CA LYS A 70 -15.83 -34.01 26.04
C LYS A 70 -15.32 -33.31 27.30
N GLN A 71 -16.28 -32.79 28.06
CA GLN A 71 -16.04 -32.14 29.35
C GLN A 71 -16.55 -33.03 30.46
N THR A 72 -15.66 -33.65 31.22
CA THR A 72 -16.03 -34.40 32.44
C THR A 72 -16.36 -33.43 33.59
N PRO A 73 -17.09 -33.87 34.63
CA PRO A 73 -17.31 -33.05 35.83
C PRO A 73 -16.01 -32.51 36.45
N GLU A 74 -14.93 -33.31 36.45
CA GLU A 74 -13.63 -32.92 36.95
C GLU A 74 -13.00 -31.82 36.08
N ALA A 75 -13.04 -31.98 34.74
CA ALA A 75 -12.51 -30.98 33.82
C ALA A 75 -13.24 -29.63 33.96
N ARG A 76 -14.57 -29.65 34.11
CA ARG A 76 -15.36 -28.41 34.34
C ARG A 76 -15.06 -27.77 35.69
N THR A 77 -14.76 -28.57 36.71
CA THR A 77 -14.40 -28.07 38.05
C THR A 77 -13.00 -27.46 38.06
N GLN A 78 -12.05 -28.05 37.35
CA GLN A 78 -10.69 -27.52 37.19
C GLN A 78 -10.65 -26.30 36.25
N GLY A 79 -11.56 -26.24 35.28
CA GLY A 79 -11.54 -25.24 34.22
C GLY A 79 -10.21 -25.26 33.47
N ALA A 80 -9.75 -24.08 33.07
CA ALA A 80 -8.49 -23.92 32.35
C ALA A 80 -7.23 -24.28 33.15
N THR A 81 -7.32 -24.47 34.48
CA THR A 81 -6.16 -24.90 35.29
C THR A 81 -5.74 -26.34 34.99
N GLY A 82 -6.63 -27.14 34.39
CA GLY A 82 -6.32 -28.49 33.89
C GLY A 82 -5.59 -28.51 32.55
N ILE A 83 -5.44 -27.37 31.88
CA ILE A 83 -4.72 -27.25 30.61
C ILE A 83 -3.22 -27.05 30.89
N ARG A 84 -2.37 -27.77 30.15
CA ARG A 84 -0.92 -27.68 30.37
C ARG A 84 -0.38 -26.32 29.95
N PHE A 85 0.25 -25.65 30.92
CA PHE A 85 1.00 -24.41 30.71
C PHE A 85 2.40 -24.55 31.30
N GLU A 86 3.42 -24.48 30.45
CA GLU A 86 4.82 -24.58 30.83
C GLU A 86 5.45 -23.21 31.02
N LYS A 87 6.34 -23.09 32.01
CA LYS A 87 7.13 -21.88 32.24
C LYS A 87 8.60 -22.21 32.17
N ASN A 88 9.34 -21.45 31.39
CA ASN A 88 10.79 -21.47 31.35
C ASN A 88 11.32 -20.08 31.74
N PRO A 89 11.62 -19.84 33.02
CA PRO A 89 12.02 -18.51 33.50
C PRO A 89 13.44 -18.12 33.08
N GLU A 90 14.27 -19.06 32.62
CA GLU A 90 15.65 -18.81 32.23
C GLU A 90 16.01 -19.60 30.97
N ASN A 91 16.09 -18.92 29.83
CA ASN A 91 16.61 -19.48 28.59
C ASN A 91 17.84 -18.69 28.14
N ALA A 92 18.89 -19.38 27.69
CA ALA A 92 20.14 -18.77 27.24
C ALA A 92 20.04 -18.00 25.90
N MET A 93 18.90 -18.06 25.21
CA MET A 93 18.66 -17.31 23.97
C MET A 93 18.37 -15.83 24.26
N THR A 94 18.80 -14.96 23.36
CA THR A 94 18.30 -13.58 23.23
C THR A 94 17.06 -13.57 22.32
N THR A 95 16.33 -12.45 22.29
CA THR A 95 15.20 -12.22 21.37
C THR A 95 15.58 -12.44 19.92
N GLU A 96 16.70 -11.86 19.48
CA GLU A 96 17.23 -12.03 18.11
C GLU A 96 17.57 -13.50 17.81
N LYS A 97 18.21 -14.21 18.76
CA LYS A 97 18.57 -15.62 18.60
C LYS A 97 17.32 -16.50 18.51
N ALA A 98 16.31 -16.25 19.35
CA ALA A 98 15.04 -16.95 19.31
C ALA A 98 14.35 -16.79 17.94
N MET A 99 14.33 -15.57 17.39
CA MET A 99 13.74 -15.29 16.07
C MET A 99 14.46 -16.02 14.94
N LYS A 100 15.79 -16.07 15.00
CA LYS A 100 16.62 -16.75 14.00
C LYS A 100 16.52 -18.28 14.08
N GLU A 101 16.56 -18.82 15.30
CA GLU A 101 16.63 -20.27 15.51
C GLU A 101 15.26 -20.95 15.39
N ARG A 102 14.19 -20.29 15.86
CA ARG A 102 12.82 -20.84 15.89
C ARG A 102 12.79 -22.25 16.50
N SER A 103 13.52 -22.41 17.60
CA SER A 103 13.79 -23.70 18.23
C SER A 103 12.52 -24.30 18.84
N TRP A 104 12.40 -25.63 18.77
CA TRP A 104 11.40 -26.40 19.51
C TRP A 104 11.57 -26.27 21.03
N ASP A 105 12.74 -25.86 21.52
CA ASP A 105 12.95 -25.58 22.95
C ASP A 105 12.03 -24.46 23.48
N LEU A 106 11.53 -23.60 22.59
CA LEU A 106 10.59 -22.52 22.92
C LEU A 106 9.12 -22.96 22.85
N MET A 107 8.85 -24.17 22.35
CA MET A 107 7.51 -24.76 22.29
C MET A 107 7.21 -25.57 23.57
N PRO A 108 5.92 -25.75 23.94
CA PRO A 108 5.53 -26.69 24.98
C PRO A 108 5.95 -28.12 24.60
N THR A 109 6.04 -28.98 25.59
CA THR A 109 6.18 -30.43 25.36
C THR A 109 4.99 -30.94 24.55
N THR A 110 5.28 -31.90 23.66
CA THR A 110 4.35 -32.46 22.69
C THR A 110 2.99 -32.79 23.32
N ARG A 111 1.93 -32.25 22.70
CA ARG A 111 0.56 -32.43 23.13
C ARG A 111 0.15 -33.91 23.16
N GLY A 112 -0.64 -34.29 24.16
CA GLY A 112 -1.26 -35.63 24.19
C GLY A 112 -2.29 -35.79 23.07
N LYS A 113 -2.56 -37.02 22.61
CA LYS A 113 -3.48 -37.28 21.48
C LYS A 113 -4.86 -36.61 21.63
N THR A 114 -5.43 -36.63 22.83
CA THR A 114 -6.76 -36.06 23.13
C THR A 114 -6.70 -34.64 23.71
N GLU A 115 -5.52 -34.13 24.06
CA GLU A 115 -5.36 -32.79 24.61
C GLU A 115 -5.65 -31.75 23.52
N LEU A 116 -6.33 -30.66 23.87
CA LEU A 116 -6.82 -29.69 22.88
C LEU A 116 -5.80 -28.59 22.58
N ILE A 117 -5.12 -28.10 23.60
CA ILE A 117 -4.13 -27.03 23.51
C ILE A 117 -3.16 -27.13 24.68
N CYS A 118 -1.90 -26.76 24.46
CA CYS A 118 -0.95 -26.45 25.50
C CYS A 118 -0.10 -25.23 25.10
N ALA A 119 0.43 -24.54 26.09
CA ALA A 119 1.22 -23.33 25.86
C ALA A 119 2.48 -23.31 26.73
N LYS A 120 3.49 -22.56 26.30
CA LYS A 120 4.72 -22.32 27.03
C LYS A 120 5.13 -20.87 26.97
N GLY A 121 5.38 -20.27 28.14
CA GLY A 121 6.04 -18.97 28.25
C GLY A 121 7.53 -19.14 28.58
N THR A 122 8.40 -18.54 27.80
CA THR A 122 9.86 -18.60 27.99
C THR A 122 10.47 -17.21 28.06
N SER A 123 11.11 -16.88 29.18
CA SER A 123 11.87 -15.64 29.34
C SER A 123 13.26 -15.77 28.70
N LEU A 124 13.62 -14.75 27.92
CA LEU A 124 14.88 -14.66 27.18
C LEU A 124 15.91 -13.80 27.93
N THR A 125 17.20 -14.01 27.67
CA THR A 125 18.31 -13.36 28.42
C THR A 125 18.34 -11.84 28.33
N ASP A 126 17.80 -11.26 27.25
CA ASP A 126 17.71 -9.81 27.02
C ASP A 126 16.38 -9.21 27.50
N GLY A 127 15.59 -10.00 28.24
CA GLY A 127 14.29 -9.60 28.76
C GLY A 127 13.13 -9.92 27.82
N GLY A 128 13.34 -10.42 26.59
CA GLY A 128 12.22 -10.80 25.72
C GLY A 128 11.40 -11.99 26.25
N LEU A 129 10.24 -12.21 25.62
CA LEU A 129 9.37 -13.36 25.87
C LEU A 129 9.12 -14.14 24.59
N ALA A 130 9.27 -15.45 24.65
CA ALA A 130 8.75 -16.37 23.65
C ALA A 130 7.50 -17.08 24.18
N ILE A 131 6.42 -17.08 23.39
CA ILE A 131 5.19 -17.82 23.66
C ILE A 131 5.04 -18.89 22.58
N GLY A 132 5.20 -20.15 22.96
CA GLY A 132 4.90 -21.30 22.10
C GLY A 132 3.50 -21.85 22.38
N VAL A 133 2.74 -22.14 21.33
CA VAL A 133 1.40 -22.75 21.43
C VAL A 133 1.34 -23.98 20.52
N ASP A 134 0.87 -25.10 21.06
CA ASP A 134 0.53 -26.32 20.32
C ASP A 134 -0.95 -26.64 20.56
N ALA A 135 -1.75 -26.64 19.49
CA ALA A 135 -3.17 -26.91 19.55
C ALA A 135 -3.58 -27.97 18.51
N THR A 136 -4.69 -28.66 18.76
CA THR A 136 -5.35 -29.46 17.72
C THR A 136 -5.92 -28.55 16.65
N HIS A 137 -5.68 -28.87 15.37
CA HIS A 137 -6.24 -28.10 14.26
C HIS A 137 -7.77 -28.30 14.15
N THR A 138 -8.35 -29.28 14.85
CA THR A 138 -9.81 -29.45 14.94
C THR A 138 -10.51 -28.29 15.62
N LEU A 139 -9.81 -27.48 16.43
CA LEU A 139 -10.44 -26.36 17.12
C LEU A 139 -10.23 -25.01 16.43
N PHE A 140 -9.10 -24.85 15.73
CA PHE A 140 -8.67 -23.58 15.17
C PHE A 140 -8.19 -23.74 13.74
N ASP A 141 -8.63 -22.85 12.86
CA ASP A 141 -7.84 -22.48 11.70
C ASP A 141 -6.90 -21.29 12.04
N GLY A 142 -6.16 -20.79 11.06
CA GLY A 142 -5.21 -19.69 11.26
C GLY A 142 -5.86 -18.43 11.85
N GLU A 143 -6.98 -17.97 11.29
CA GLU A 143 -7.70 -16.78 11.78
C GLU A 143 -8.26 -17.00 13.20
N GLY A 144 -8.77 -18.20 13.49
CA GLY A 144 -9.21 -18.58 14.83
C GLY A 144 -8.07 -18.53 15.85
N MET A 145 -6.89 -19.07 15.52
CA MET A 145 -5.72 -19.03 16.39
C MET A 145 -5.19 -17.60 16.62
N PHE A 146 -5.13 -16.76 15.58
CA PHE A 146 -4.68 -15.38 15.75
C PHE A 146 -5.67 -14.54 16.56
N THR A 147 -6.98 -14.82 16.43
CA THR A 147 -8.02 -14.23 17.27
C THR A 147 -7.85 -14.68 18.73
N PHE A 148 -7.56 -15.96 18.98
CA PHE A 148 -7.25 -16.48 20.32
C PHE A 148 -6.06 -15.73 20.95
N MET A 149 -4.96 -15.58 20.22
CA MET A 149 -3.80 -14.84 20.69
C MET A 149 -4.10 -13.36 20.96
N THR A 150 -4.96 -12.74 20.15
CA THR A 150 -5.41 -11.35 20.34
C THR A 150 -6.21 -11.19 21.62
N VAL A 151 -7.20 -12.06 21.87
CA VAL A 151 -8.00 -12.05 23.10
C VAL A 151 -7.13 -12.36 24.31
N TRP A 152 -6.18 -13.29 24.20
CA TRP A 152 -5.24 -13.57 25.28
C TRP A 152 -4.39 -12.35 25.65
N GLY A 153 -3.88 -11.62 24.65
CA GLY A 153 -3.19 -10.35 24.88
C GLY A 153 -4.07 -9.31 25.60
N GLN A 154 -5.37 -9.25 25.31
CA GLN A 154 -6.31 -8.37 26.00
C GLN A 154 -6.53 -8.76 27.47
N HIS A 155 -6.60 -10.07 27.79
CA HIS A 155 -6.63 -10.55 29.18
C HIS A 155 -5.34 -10.22 29.92
N TYR A 156 -4.19 -10.45 29.29
CA TYR A 156 -2.91 -10.08 29.87
C TYR A 156 -2.82 -8.58 30.13
N SER A 157 -3.33 -7.77 29.21
CA SER A 157 -3.35 -6.30 29.32
C SER A 157 -4.44 -5.76 30.24
N GLU A 158 -5.20 -6.63 30.92
CA GLU A 158 -6.30 -6.25 31.82
C GLU A 158 -7.36 -5.35 31.15
N VAL A 159 -7.58 -5.53 29.85
CA VAL A 159 -8.63 -4.81 29.11
C VAL A 159 -9.99 -5.17 29.71
N LYS A 160 -10.81 -4.15 29.96
CA LYS A 160 -12.14 -4.32 30.54
C LYS A 160 -12.98 -5.24 29.67
N LYS A 161 -13.80 -6.08 30.31
CA LYS A 161 -14.59 -7.12 29.63
C LYS A 161 -15.47 -6.57 28.51
N GLU A 162 -16.08 -5.41 28.72
CA GLU A 162 -16.90 -4.70 27.73
C GLU A 162 -16.13 -4.18 26.51
N ASP A 163 -14.81 -4.00 26.63
CA ASP A 163 -13.93 -3.49 25.57
C ASP A 163 -13.13 -4.63 24.90
N ARG A 164 -13.23 -5.87 25.41
CA ARG A 164 -12.57 -7.05 24.83
C ARG A 164 -13.27 -7.50 23.54
N LEU A 165 -12.49 -8.10 22.64
CA LEU A 165 -13.00 -8.68 21.41
C LEU A 165 -13.93 -9.86 21.75
N VAL A 166 -15.16 -9.81 21.23
CA VAL A 166 -16.15 -10.86 21.44
C VAL A 166 -16.02 -11.93 20.36
N VAL A 167 -15.80 -13.17 20.78
CA VAL A 167 -15.61 -14.33 19.91
C VAL A 167 -16.91 -15.09 19.68
N ASN A 168 -17.03 -15.74 18.52
CA ASN A 168 -18.19 -16.57 18.19
C ASN A 168 -17.81 -18.05 18.09
N HIS A 169 -18.53 -18.89 18.86
CA HIS A 169 -18.31 -20.35 18.96
C HIS A 169 -19.42 -21.18 18.30
N ASP A 170 -20.26 -20.58 17.46
CA ASP A 170 -21.46 -21.20 16.91
C ASP A 170 -21.14 -22.21 15.79
N ARG A 171 -20.46 -23.31 16.13
CA ARG A 171 -20.02 -24.36 15.19
C ARG A 171 -21.17 -25.02 14.42
N HIS A 172 -22.39 -24.93 14.96
CA HIS A 172 -23.61 -25.41 14.31
C HIS A 172 -23.95 -24.65 13.00
N LEU A 173 -23.37 -23.46 12.76
CA LEU A 173 -23.57 -22.69 11.52
C LEU A 173 -22.98 -23.38 10.28
N LEU A 174 -22.08 -24.35 10.49
CA LEU A 174 -21.47 -25.20 9.47
C LEU A 174 -22.10 -26.59 9.40
N THR A 175 -23.38 -26.71 9.77
CA THR A 175 -24.15 -27.93 9.50
C THR A 175 -24.59 -28.00 8.04
N GLY A 176 -24.75 -29.23 7.55
CA GLY A 176 -25.18 -29.54 6.19
C GLY A 176 -26.62 -29.11 5.92
N THR A 177 -26.98 -29.07 4.64
CA THR A 177 -28.30 -28.68 4.14
C THR A 177 -29.39 -29.72 4.41
N GLY A 178 -28.99 -30.93 4.83
CA GLY A 178 -29.89 -32.07 5.11
C GLY A 178 -30.23 -32.92 3.88
N GLY A 179 -29.68 -32.57 2.70
CA GLY A 179 -29.69 -33.41 1.51
C GLY A 179 -28.35 -34.12 1.30
N PRO A 180 -28.28 -35.12 0.40
CA PRO A 180 -27.02 -35.74 0.04
C PRO A 180 -26.17 -34.81 -0.85
N SER A 181 -24.85 -34.97 -0.83
CA SER A 181 -23.93 -34.28 -1.73
C SER A 181 -24.23 -34.65 -3.18
N THR A 182 -24.19 -33.64 -4.05
CA THR A 182 -24.51 -33.77 -5.47
C THR A 182 -23.33 -33.44 -6.38
N MET A 183 -22.25 -32.88 -5.82
CA MET A 183 -21.05 -32.49 -6.55
C MET A 183 -19.89 -33.46 -6.31
N GLN A 184 -18.85 -33.34 -7.13
CA GLN A 184 -17.60 -34.05 -6.89
C GLN A 184 -16.70 -33.21 -5.99
N HIS A 185 -16.08 -33.88 -5.01
CA HIS A 185 -15.12 -33.29 -4.08
C HIS A 185 -13.73 -33.93 -4.24
N PRO A 186 -13.01 -33.68 -5.35
CA PRO A 186 -11.67 -34.23 -5.58
C PRO A 186 -10.62 -33.73 -4.58
N GLU A 187 -10.92 -32.68 -3.83
CA GLU A 187 -10.11 -32.20 -2.71
C GLU A 187 -10.13 -33.12 -1.49
N PHE A 188 -11.07 -34.06 -1.42
CA PHE A 188 -11.15 -35.07 -0.38
C PHE A 188 -10.83 -36.46 -0.93
N ARG A 189 -10.10 -37.24 -0.13
CA ARG A 189 -9.87 -38.67 -0.35
C ARG A 189 -10.33 -39.42 0.90
N VAL A 190 -11.29 -40.32 0.73
CA VAL A 190 -11.72 -41.21 1.81
C VAL A 190 -10.86 -42.47 1.77
N VAL A 191 -10.12 -42.75 2.84
CA VAL A 191 -9.35 -43.99 2.97
C VAL A 191 -10.28 -45.05 3.55
N GLN A 192 -10.42 -46.20 2.88
CA GLN A 192 -11.17 -47.33 3.41
C GLN A 192 -10.29 -48.11 4.39
N ASP A 193 -10.79 -48.37 5.61
CA ASP A 193 -10.18 -49.32 6.53
C ASP A 193 -10.27 -50.73 5.94
N ASP A 194 -9.22 -51.21 5.28
CA ASP A 194 -9.01 -52.64 5.04
C ASP A 194 -8.41 -53.31 6.28
N PHE A 195 -9.02 -53.12 7.45
CA PHE A 195 -8.76 -53.95 8.63
C PHE A 195 -9.95 -54.86 8.90
N GLY A 196 -9.93 -56.00 8.20
CA GLY A 196 -10.66 -57.17 8.63
C GLY A 196 -10.21 -57.64 10.01
N THR A 197 -11.18 -57.98 10.85
CA THR A 197 -11.07 -58.78 12.08
C THR A 197 -10.13 -58.26 13.18
N VAL A 198 -10.76 -57.63 14.18
CA VAL A 198 -10.20 -57.43 15.52
C VAL A 198 -9.81 -58.79 16.11
N SER A 199 -8.53 -58.99 16.44
CA SER A 199 -8.12 -59.92 17.49
C SER A 199 -7.33 -59.17 18.55
N GLU A 200 -7.76 -59.34 19.80
CA GLU A 200 -7.12 -58.85 21.01
C GLU A 200 -5.69 -59.40 21.18
N ALA A 201 -4.86 -58.63 21.91
CA ALA A 201 -3.41 -58.75 22.15
C ALA A 201 -2.58 -57.96 21.12
N GLU A 202 -1.70 -57.03 21.47
CA GLU A 202 -0.63 -57.15 22.47
C GLU A 202 -0.24 -55.80 23.11
N THR A 203 0.15 -55.91 24.37
CA THR A 203 0.83 -54.93 25.22
C THR A 203 2.26 -54.61 24.76
N SER A 204 2.63 -53.33 24.93
CA SER A 204 3.97 -52.78 25.20
C SER A 204 5.12 -53.04 24.21
N THR A 205 5.59 -51.96 23.57
CA THR A 205 7.02 -51.58 23.57
C THR A 205 7.17 -50.09 23.32
N GLN A 206 7.93 -49.43 24.19
CA GLN A 206 8.42 -48.07 24.05
C GLN A 206 9.48 -48.00 22.95
N THR A 207 9.32 -47.11 21.97
CA THR A 207 10.43 -46.52 21.20
C THR A 207 10.03 -45.11 20.74
N SER A 208 10.88 -44.14 21.11
CA SER A 208 10.95 -42.71 20.74
C SER A 208 9.98 -42.19 19.66
N ASP A 209 8.95 -41.47 20.11
CA ASP A 209 8.01 -40.71 19.28
C ASP A 209 8.54 -39.28 19.02
N GLN A 210 8.83 -38.98 17.75
CA GLN A 210 8.92 -37.62 17.20
C GLN A 210 8.10 -37.55 15.91
N ASP A 211 6.78 -37.80 15.98
CA ASP A 211 5.92 -37.76 14.80
C ASP A 211 4.68 -36.87 15.03
N LEU A 212 4.91 -35.55 14.97
CA LEU A 212 3.88 -34.58 14.63
C LEU A 212 3.80 -34.57 13.09
N PHE A 213 2.63 -34.89 12.52
CA PHE A 213 2.33 -35.09 11.08
C PHE A 213 2.55 -36.51 10.51
N HIS A 214 1.85 -37.52 11.03
CA HIS A 214 1.72 -38.80 10.32
C HIS A 214 0.53 -38.76 9.34
N PHE A 215 0.83 -38.57 8.05
CA PHE A 215 0.00 -39.14 6.97
C PHE A 215 0.37 -40.62 6.86
N SER A 216 -0.61 -41.51 6.85
CA SER A 216 -0.38 -42.96 6.73
C SER A 216 0.13 -43.31 5.34
N ALA A 217 1.43 -43.52 5.20
CA ALA A 217 2.02 -44.19 4.05
C ALA A 217 1.92 -45.71 4.25
N GLU A 218 0.79 -46.30 3.86
CA GLU A 218 0.76 -47.74 3.62
C GLU A 218 1.47 -48.05 2.30
N ALA A 219 2.74 -48.45 2.42
CA ALA A 219 3.38 -49.35 1.47
C ALA A 219 4.47 -50.11 2.22
N GLU A 220 4.22 -51.40 2.47
CA GLU A 220 5.17 -52.36 3.03
C GLU A 220 6.51 -52.34 2.25
N THR A 221 7.47 -51.55 2.71
CA THR A 221 8.89 -51.65 2.35
C THR A 221 9.74 -51.16 3.53
N PRO A 222 10.97 -51.68 3.73
CA PRO A 222 11.72 -51.46 4.96
C PRO A 222 12.00 -49.96 5.16
N ALA A 223 11.71 -49.45 6.36
CA ALA A 223 11.81 -48.05 6.76
C ALA A 223 13.11 -47.38 6.26
N GLN A 224 13.00 -46.70 5.12
CA GLN A 224 14.01 -45.77 4.66
C GLN A 224 13.87 -44.53 5.53
N THR A 225 14.96 -44.12 6.19
CA THR A 225 15.00 -42.83 6.88
C THR A 225 14.54 -41.75 5.89
N PRO A 226 13.52 -40.93 6.24
CA PRO A 226 13.02 -39.92 5.32
C PRO A 226 14.16 -38.97 4.90
N PRO A 227 14.14 -38.47 3.66
CA PRO A 227 15.19 -37.57 3.18
C PRO A 227 15.33 -36.34 4.08
N PRO A 228 16.55 -35.78 4.21
CA PRO A 228 16.71 -34.53 4.95
C PRO A 228 15.92 -33.40 4.28
N THR A 229 15.22 -32.61 5.07
CA THR A 229 14.41 -31.48 4.62
C THR A 229 14.96 -30.14 5.12
N ALA A 230 14.63 -29.07 4.40
CA ALA A 230 14.95 -27.71 4.74
C ALA A 230 13.67 -26.84 4.74
N HIS A 231 13.65 -25.86 5.64
CA HIS A 231 12.63 -24.82 5.71
C HIS A 231 13.28 -23.46 5.46
N GLU A 232 12.87 -22.81 4.38
CA GLU A 232 13.43 -21.53 3.94
C GLU A 232 12.33 -20.48 3.79
N LEU A 233 12.66 -19.24 4.16
CA LEU A 233 11.79 -18.08 3.98
C LEU A 233 12.28 -17.31 2.75
N PHE A 234 11.42 -17.22 1.75
CA PHE A 234 11.65 -16.38 0.58
C PHE A 234 10.93 -15.05 0.80
N HIS A 235 11.69 -14.01 1.13
CA HIS A 235 11.13 -12.69 1.34
C HIS A 235 10.74 -12.04 0.01
N PHE A 236 9.49 -11.61 -0.10
CA PHE A 236 8.98 -10.83 -1.21
C PHE A 236 8.73 -9.40 -0.74
N THR A 237 9.61 -8.50 -1.22
CA THR A 237 9.44 -7.07 -1.00
C THR A 237 8.19 -6.55 -1.74
N PRO A 238 7.66 -5.36 -1.40
CA PRO A 238 6.56 -4.75 -2.14
C PRO A 238 6.82 -4.64 -3.65
N GLN A 239 8.07 -4.41 -4.06
CA GLN A 239 8.47 -4.39 -5.47
C GLN A 239 8.32 -5.77 -6.12
N MET A 240 8.81 -6.83 -5.48
CA MET A 240 8.69 -8.20 -5.98
C MET A 240 7.23 -8.64 -6.07
N LEU A 241 6.40 -8.25 -5.10
CA LEU A 241 4.95 -8.50 -5.09
C LEU A 241 4.22 -7.78 -6.20
N LYS A 242 4.55 -6.52 -6.45
CA LYS A 242 3.99 -5.78 -7.57
C LYS A 242 4.41 -6.45 -8.89
N LYS A 243 5.70 -6.76 -9.02
CA LYS A 243 6.26 -7.24 -10.27
C LYS A 243 5.79 -8.63 -10.65
N ILE A 244 5.70 -9.57 -9.69
CA ILE A 244 5.16 -10.91 -9.96
C ILE A 244 3.69 -10.83 -10.41
N LYS A 245 2.91 -9.91 -9.82
CA LYS A 245 1.51 -9.69 -10.19
C LYS A 245 1.37 -9.09 -11.58
N GLU A 246 2.17 -8.07 -11.91
CA GLU A 246 2.22 -7.47 -13.24
C GLU A 246 2.55 -8.53 -14.31
N VAL A 247 3.61 -9.30 -14.10
CA VAL A 247 4.07 -10.35 -15.03
C VAL A 247 3.00 -11.43 -15.23
N ALA A 248 2.32 -11.84 -14.15
CA ALA A 248 1.23 -12.81 -14.24
C ALA A 248 -0.02 -12.25 -14.96
N ALA A 249 -0.30 -10.95 -14.83
CA ALA A 249 -1.44 -10.30 -15.46
C ALA A 249 -1.19 -9.92 -16.93
N GLU A 250 0.06 -9.63 -17.33
CA GLU A 250 0.44 -9.25 -18.70
C GLU A 250 0.05 -10.31 -19.75
N SER A 251 0.10 -11.59 -19.38
CA SER A 251 -0.23 -12.72 -20.26
C SER A 251 -1.73 -13.09 -20.25
N LEU A 252 -2.56 -12.35 -19.51
CA LEU A 252 -4.00 -12.59 -19.39
C LEU A 252 -4.75 -11.38 -19.97
N GLU A 253 -5.64 -11.60 -20.94
CA GLU A 253 -6.34 -10.55 -21.71
C GLU A 253 -7.39 -9.77 -20.88
N GLY A 254 -6.97 -9.07 -19.83
CA GLY A 254 -7.86 -8.29 -18.95
C GLY A 254 -8.49 -9.10 -17.81
N GLU A 255 -8.08 -10.35 -17.60
CA GLU A 255 -8.53 -11.17 -16.48
C GLU A 255 -7.72 -10.90 -15.21
N TYR A 256 -8.39 -10.94 -14.07
CA TYR A 256 -7.77 -10.65 -12.78
C TYR A 256 -7.09 -11.88 -12.18
N VAL A 257 -5.86 -11.71 -11.71
CA VAL A 257 -5.16 -12.62 -10.78
C VAL A 257 -4.63 -11.82 -9.59
N SER A 258 -4.61 -12.45 -8.42
CA SER A 258 -3.98 -11.87 -7.23
C SER A 258 -2.48 -12.13 -7.19
N THR A 259 -1.78 -11.38 -6.34
CA THR A 259 -0.36 -11.63 -6.06
C THR A 259 -0.13 -13.03 -5.48
N THR A 260 -1.02 -13.50 -4.60
CA THR A 260 -0.98 -14.84 -4.03
C THR A 260 -1.12 -15.92 -5.10
N ASP A 261 -1.96 -15.70 -6.11
CA ASP A 261 -2.12 -16.63 -7.24
C ASP A 261 -0.81 -16.75 -8.04
N ALA A 262 -0.16 -15.61 -8.26
CA ALA A 262 1.10 -15.53 -8.99
C ALA A 262 2.27 -16.17 -8.21
N ILE A 263 2.36 -15.94 -6.89
CA ILE A 263 3.35 -16.62 -6.03
C ILE A 263 3.11 -18.13 -6.03
N THR A 264 1.85 -18.56 -5.87
CA THR A 264 1.46 -19.98 -5.89
C THR A 264 1.88 -20.63 -7.21
N ALA A 265 1.59 -19.98 -8.34
CA ALA A 265 1.99 -20.46 -9.66
C ALA A 265 3.52 -20.54 -9.80
N LEU A 266 4.26 -19.51 -9.38
CA LEU A 266 5.71 -19.47 -9.48
C LEU A 266 6.38 -20.61 -8.70
N PHE A 267 6.04 -20.76 -7.42
CA PHE A 267 6.60 -21.82 -6.58
C PHE A 267 6.18 -23.20 -7.06
N THR A 268 4.97 -23.36 -7.61
CA THR A 268 4.59 -24.63 -8.24
C THR A 268 5.54 -25.02 -9.35
N VAL A 269 5.85 -24.09 -10.26
CA VAL A 269 6.77 -24.36 -11.37
C VAL A 269 8.18 -24.64 -10.84
N MET A 270 8.72 -23.79 -9.97
CA MET A 270 10.08 -23.94 -9.46
C MET A 270 10.25 -25.25 -8.69
N ILE A 271 9.31 -25.60 -7.82
CA ILE A 271 9.38 -26.83 -7.02
C ILE A 271 9.26 -28.07 -7.92
N SER A 272 8.33 -28.06 -8.88
CA SER A 272 8.16 -29.18 -9.82
C SER A 272 9.40 -29.38 -10.70
N ARG A 273 10.03 -28.29 -11.16
CA ARG A 273 11.32 -28.32 -11.90
C ARG A 273 12.46 -28.82 -11.01
N ALA A 274 12.54 -28.35 -9.77
CA ALA A 274 13.58 -28.73 -8.82
C ALA A 274 13.52 -30.22 -8.45
N ARG A 275 12.31 -30.76 -8.22
CA ARG A 275 12.10 -32.19 -7.97
C ARG A 275 12.38 -33.05 -9.20
N GLY A 276 12.13 -32.53 -10.42
CA GLY A 276 12.53 -33.18 -11.67
C GLY A 276 11.81 -34.50 -11.98
N HIS A 277 10.65 -34.75 -11.36
CA HIS A 277 9.96 -36.04 -11.47
C HIS A 277 9.18 -36.25 -12.78
N GLY A 278 8.93 -35.18 -13.56
CA GLY A 278 8.21 -35.27 -14.84
C GLY A 278 6.77 -35.80 -14.73
N LYS A 279 6.13 -35.61 -13.56
CA LYS A 279 4.77 -36.08 -13.25
C LYS A 279 3.79 -34.93 -13.33
N LYS A 280 2.50 -35.26 -13.47
CA LYS A 280 1.39 -34.34 -13.22
C LYS A 280 1.44 -33.87 -11.76
N VAL A 281 1.18 -32.58 -11.54
CA VAL A 281 1.15 -31.95 -10.21
C VAL A 281 -0.23 -31.39 -9.95
N ARG A 282 -0.72 -31.58 -8.73
CA ARG A 282 -1.97 -31.02 -8.23
C ARG A 282 -1.63 -30.09 -7.07
N ILE A 283 -2.34 -28.98 -6.98
CA ILE A 283 -2.17 -28.01 -5.89
C ILE A 283 -3.45 -27.96 -5.08
N THR A 284 -3.29 -28.01 -3.77
CA THR A 284 -4.30 -27.59 -2.80
C THR A 284 -4.01 -26.15 -2.37
N THR A 285 -4.98 -25.26 -2.49
CA THR A 285 -4.92 -23.88 -1.96
C THR A 285 -6.00 -23.69 -0.91
N GLY A 286 -5.61 -23.38 0.32
CA GLY A 286 -6.55 -23.08 1.41
C GLY A 286 -7.30 -21.77 1.16
N VAL A 287 -8.63 -21.82 1.23
CA VAL A 287 -9.54 -20.68 1.01
C VAL A 287 -10.34 -20.42 2.28
N ASN A 288 -10.19 -19.23 2.84
CA ASN A 288 -11.04 -18.75 3.92
C ASN A 288 -12.45 -18.46 3.39
N ALA A 289 -13.43 -19.23 3.89
CA ALA A 289 -14.81 -19.19 3.43
C ALA A 289 -15.76 -18.39 4.34
N ARG A 290 -15.28 -17.75 5.42
CA ARG A 290 -16.13 -16.95 6.34
C ARG A 290 -17.03 -15.96 5.61
N ARG A 291 -16.48 -15.24 4.61
CA ARG A 291 -17.18 -14.24 3.80
C ARG A 291 -17.83 -14.79 2.51
N ARG A 292 -17.64 -16.08 2.22
CA ARG A 292 -18.13 -16.73 0.98
C ARG A 292 -19.41 -17.52 1.17
N LEU A 293 -19.70 -17.92 2.41
CA LEU A 293 -20.96 -18.54 2.77
C LEU A 293 -22.09 -17.51 2.73
N GLU A 294 -23.30 -17.97 2.46
CA GLU A 294 -24.52 -17.15 2.46
C GLU A 294 -25.52 -17.71 3.48
N PRO A 295 -25.87 -16.95 4.54
CA PRO A 295 -25.23 -15.69 4.94
C PRO A 295 -23.76 -15.89 5.36
N PRO A 296 -22.92 -14.83 5.31
CA PRO A 296 -21.57 -14.87 5.86
C PRO A 296 -21.57 -15.28 7.32
N LEU A 297 -20.51 -15.94 7.77
CA LEU A 297 -20.37 -16.27 9.19
C LEU A 297 -20.18 -14.99 10.02
N PRO A 298 -20.59 -15.00 11.30
CA PRO A 298 -20.36 -13.89 12.22
C PRO A 298 -18.89 -13.48 12.28
N GLU A 299 -18.66 -12.19 12.54
CA GLU A 299 -17.32 -11.70 12.85
C GLU A 299 -16.74 -12.48 14.04
N ASN A 300 -15.42 -12.66 14.04
CA ASN A 300 -14.69 -13.38 15.08
C ASN A 300 -15.16 -14.83 15.31
N TYR A 301 -15.67 -15.52 14.29
CA TYR A 301 -15.88 -16.97 14.33
C TYR A 301 -14.53 -17.70 14.44
N VAL A 302 -14.35 -18.49 15.50
CA VAL A 302 -13.03 -19.05 15.88
C VAL A 302 -12.80 -20.51 15.48
N GLY A 303 -13.81 -21.19 14.92
CA GLY A 303 -13.66 -22.56 14.39
C GLY A 303 -13.04 -22.62 12.99
N ASN A 304 -12.95 -23.82 12.40
CA ASN A 304 -12.38 -24.00 11.07
C ASN A 304 -13.36 -23.58 9.95
N VAL A 305 -12.88 -22.73 9.04
CA VAL A 305 -13.64 -22.31 7.83
C VAL A 305 -12.74 -22.28 6.59
N ILE A 306 -11.79 -23.22 6.53
CA ILE A 306 -10.84 -23.35 5.41
C ILE A 306 -11.30 -24.46 4.49
N PHE A 307 -11.52 -24.12 3.22
CA PHE A 307 -11.86 -25.06 2.16
C PHE A 307 -10.74 -25.15 1.15
N ASN A 308 -10.57 -26.33 0.56
CA ASN A 308 -9.50 -26.58 -0.39
C ASN A 308 -9.95 -26.27 -1.82
N ALA A 309 -9.31 -25.30 -2.45
CA ALA A 309 -9.37 -25.10 -3.89
C ALA A 309 -8.33 -25.98 -4.58
N PHE A 310 -8.72 -26.62 -5.69
CA PHE A 310 -7.90 -27.61 -6.37
C PHE A 310 -7.58 -27.20 -7.79
N SER A 311 -6.29 -27.16 -8.14
CA SER A 311 -5.82 -26.93 -9.51
C SER A 311 -4.82 -28.01 -9.94
N SER A 312 -4.73 -28.27 -11.24
CA SER A 312 -3.87 -29.33 -11.76
C SER A 312 -3.10 -28.92 -13.01
N TYR A 313 -1.89 -29.47 -13.14
CA TYR A 313 -0.88 -29.06 -14.11
C TYR A 313 -0.17 -30.29 -14.67
N THR A 314 -0.03 -30.36 -15.99
CA THR A 314 0.71 -31.45 -16.64
C THR A 314 2.21 -31.24 -16.51
N ALA A 315 2.99 -32.32 -16.64
CA ALA A 315 4.46 -32.22 -16.66
C ALA A 315 4.94 -31.28 -17.77
N SER A 316 4.32 -31.32 -18.95
CA SER A 316 4.63 -30.46 -20.09
C SER A 316 4.35 -28.97 -19.85
N GLU A 317 3.33 -28.63 -19.05
CA GLU A 317 3.04 -27.24 -18.67
C GLU A 317 4.07 -26.68 -17.68
N LEU A 318 4.62 -27.54 -16.81
CA LEU A 318 5.58 -27.16 -15.78
C LEU A 318 7.03 -27.18 -16.29
N GLN A 319 7.33 -27.99 -17.31
CA GLN A 319 8.66 -28.17 -17.90
C GLN A 319 8.61 -28.07 -19.44
N PRO A 320 8.42 -26.87 -20.02
CA PRO A 320 8.51 -26.68 -21.46
C PRO A 320 9.97 -26.87 -21.93
N GLU A 321 10.19 -27.60 -23.04
CA GLU A 321 11.54 -27.94 -23.55
C GLU A 321 12.42 -26.71 -23.85
N GLU A 322 11.82 -25.55 -24.13
CA GLU A 322 12.51 -24.33 -24.54
C GLU A 322 12.66 -23.28 -23.41
N GLU A 323 12.22 -23.55 -22.18
CA GLU A 323 12.19 -22.55 -21.08
C GLU A 323 13.11 -22.89 -19.90
N ALA A 324 14.29 -22.27 -19.84
CA ALA A 324 15.21 -22.40 -18.71
C ALA A 324 14.70 -21.72 -17.40
N VAL A 325 13.92 -20.63 -17.52
CA VAL A 325 13.33 -19.87 -16.40
C VAL A 325 11.80 -19.81 -16.60
N VAL A 326 11.02 -19.59 -15.53
CA VAL A 326 9.56 -19.50 -15.61
C VAL A 326 9.16 -18.28 -16.45
N SER A 327 8.62 -18.48 -17.66
CA SER A 327 8.23 -17.35 -18.51
C SER A 327 7.00 -16.62 -17.98
N PRO A 328 6.80 -15.32 -18.34
CA PRO A 328 5.58 -14.57 -18.03
C PRO A 328 4.28 -15.25 -18.51
N SER A 329 4.34 -15.91 -19.67
CA SER A 329 3.20 -16.63 -20.25
C SER A 329 2.82 -17.85 -19.40
N THR A 330 3.82 -18.67 -19.05
CA THR A 330 3.64 -19.82 -18.15
C THR A 330 3.13 -19.36 -16.79
N LEU A 331 3.71 -18.30 -16.22
CA LEU A 331 3.30 -17.78 -14.91
C LEU A 331 1.82 -17.35 -14.91
N GLY A 332 1.40 -16.51 -15.85
CA GLY A 332 0.02 -16.00 -15.87
C GLY A 332 -1.01 -17.08 -16.15
N LYS A 333 -0.73 -18.00 -17.10
CA LYS A 333 -1.62 -19.15 -17.38
C LYS A 333 -1.85 -20.00 -16.12
N LEU A 334 -0.79 -20.27 -15.35
CA LEU A 334 -0.87 -21.08 -14.14
C LEU A 334 -1.56 -20.31 -13.00
N ALA A 335 -1.27 -19.02 -12.84
CA ALA A 335 -1.89 -18.14 -11.85
C ALA A 335 -3.40 -18.00 -12.09
N LYS A 336 -3.82 -17.87 -13.36
CA LYS A 336 -5.24 -17.89 -13.75
C LYS A 336 -5.92 -19.18 -13.30
N ARG A 337 -5.28 -20.33 -13.49
CA ARG A 337 -5.86 -21.62 -13.07
C ARG A 337 -6.01 -21.72 -11.54
N VAL A 338 -5.06 -21.16 -10.77
CA VAL A 338 -5.20 -21.02 -9.32
C VAL A 338 -6.44 -20.16 -9.01
N ARG A 339 -6.57 -18.98 -9.62
CA ARG A 339 -7.71 -18.07 -9.43
C ARG A 339 -9.04 -18.75 -9.75
N GLU A 340 -9.16 -19.43 -10.89
CA GLU A 340 -10.37 -20.14 -11.30
C GLU A 340 -10.78 -21.19 -10.25
N SER A 341 -9.82 -21.98 -9.74
CA SER A 341 -10.11 -22.97 -8.70
C SER A 341 -10.64 -22.34 -7.40
N ILE A 342 -10.13 -21.16 -7.02
CA ILE A 342 -10.59 -20.41 -5.84
C ILE A 342 -11.98 -19.81 -6.05
N LEU A 343 -12.27 -19.32 -7.27
CA LEU A 343 -13.59 -18.75 -7.58
C LEU A 343 -14.68 -19.82 -7.63
N GLN A 344 -14.34 -21.06 -7.97
CA GLN A 344 -15.27 -22.20 -7.92
C GLN A 344 -15.67 -22.58 -6.48
N ARG A 345 -14.99 -22.08 -5.46
CA ARG A 345 -15.37 -22.26 -4.04
C ARG A 345 -16.41 -21.19 -3.65
N ASP A 346 -17.58 -21.25 -4.29
CA ASP A 346 -18.74 -20.40 -4.00
C ASP A 346 -19.62 -21.03 -2.91
N ASN A 347 -20.63 -20.30 -2.42
CA ASN A 347 -21.52 -20.80 -1.36
C ASN A 347 -22.13 -22.18 -1.66
N THR A 348 -22.55 -22.42 -2.92
CA THR A 348 -23.20 -23.68 -3.30
C THR A 348 -22.22 -24.84 -3.16
N TYR A 349 -21.02 -24.68 -3.68
CA TYR A 349 -19.97 -25.69 -3.58
C TYR A 349 -19.57 -25.96 -2.13
N LEU A 350 -19.40 -24.89 -1.34
CA LEU A 350 -18.99 -24.99 0.07
C LEU A 350 -20.03 -25.74 0.91
N ARG A 351 -21.33 -25.52 0.65
CA ARG A 351 -22.42 -26.23 1.34
C ARG A 351 -22.49 -27.70 0.92
N ASP A 352 -22.34 -28.00 -0.38
CA ASP A 352 -22.29 -29.39 -0.86
C ASP A 352 -21.08 -30.16 -0.30
N ALA A 353 -19.93 -29.49 -0.12
CA ALA A 353 -18.76 -30.07 0.54
C ALA A 353 -19.00 -30.42 2.02
N ILE A 354 -19.77 -29.59 2.74
CA ILE A 354 -20.19 -29.91 4.11
C ILE A 354 -21.13 -31.12 4.10
N ASP A 355 -22.08 -31.18 3.17
CA ASP A 355 -22.97 -32.35 3.00
C ASP A 355 -22.16 -33.62 2.72
N PHE A 356 -21.16 -33.54 1.84
CA PHE A 356 -20.24 -34.64 1.55
C PHE A 356 -19.52 -35.13 2.81
N LEU A 357 -18.99 -34.22 3.64
CA LEU A 357 -18.33 -34.60 4.89
C LEU A 357 -19.31 -35.27 5.86
N MET A 358 -20.55 -34.78 5.95
CA MET A 358 -21.58 -35.35 6.82
C MET A 358 -22.06 -36.73 6.39
N GLU A 359 -21.91 -37.10 5.12
CA GLU A 359 -22.20 -38.46 4.64
C GLU A 359 -21.16 -39.50 5.08
N GLN A 360 -19.98 -39.06 5.51
CA GLN A 360 -18.90 -39.97 5.87
C GLN A 360 -19.17 -40.61 7.22
N LYS A 361 -19.14 -41.95 7.25
CA LYS A 361 -19.29 -42.72 8.50
C LYS A 361 -18.16 -42.47 9.49
N ASN A 362 -16.99 -42.11 8.98
CA ASN A 362 -15.81 -41.75 9.75
C ASN A 362 -15.18 -40.53 9.08
N ILE A 363 -15.45 -39.33 9.59
CA ILE A 363 -14.90 -38.08 9.03
C ILE A 363 -13.37 -38.06 9.19
N SER A 364 -12.83 -38.72 10.22
CA SER A 364 -11.39 -38.89 10.38
C SER A 364 -10.74 -39.75 9.29
N ALA A 365 -11.50 -40.52 8.52
CA ALA A 365 -10.97 -41.22 7.34
C ALA A 365 -10.84 -40.32 6.11
N VAL A 366 -11.35 -39.09 6.18
CA VAL A 366 -11.26 -38.10 5.10
C VAL A 366 -9.91 -37.40 5.19
N GLN A 367 -9.12 -37.56 4.16
CA GLN A 367 -7.82 -36.92 3.99
C GLN A 367 -7.86 -35.93 2.83
N VAL A 368 -6.82 -35.09 2.75
CA VAL A 368 -6.63 -34.19 1.60
C VAL A 368 -6.35 -35.03 0.34
N GLY A 369 -6.99 -34.69 -0.78
CA GLY A 369 -6.89 -35.42 -2.04
C GLY A 369 -5.54 -35.32 -2.77
N THR A 370 -4.62 -34.46 -2.29
CA THR A 370 -3.26 -34.26 -2.84
C THR A 370 -2.20 -35.06 -2.10
N ASP A 371 -1.27 -35.65 -2.86
CA ASP A 371 -0.10 -36.37 -2.38
C ASP A 371 1.11 -35.43 -2.31
N PHE A 372 1.15 -34.54 -1.31
CA PHE A 372 2.11 -33.44 -1.26
C PHE A 372 3.38 -33.73 -0.44
N VAL A 373 3.28 -34.54 0.62
CA VAL A 373 4.40 -34.87 1.51
C VAL A 373 5.31 -35.91 0.85
N PHE A 374 6.50 -35.49 0.41
CA PHE A 374 7.43 -36.30 -0.41
C PHE A 374 6.84 -36.81 -1.75
N GLY A 375 5.62 -36.38 -2.06
CA GLY A 375 4.91 -36.70 -3.29
C GLY A 375 5.07 -35.62 -4.36
N PRO A 376 4.41 -35.78 -5.52
CA PRO A 376 4.49 -34.80 -6.60
C PRO A 376 3.65 -33.55 -6.37
N ASP A 377 2.62 -33.61 -5.52
CA ASP A 377 1.67 -32.51 -5.32
C ASP A 377 2.21 -31.45 -4.35
N LEU A 378 1.47 -30.35 -4.17
CA LEU A 378 1.83 -29.24 -3.29
C LEU A 378 0.62 -28.72 -2.51
N MET A 379 0.85 -28.24 -1.29
CA MET A 379 -0.16 -27.58 -0.46
C MET A 379 0.26 -26.14 -0.15
N PHE A 380 -0.63 -25.19 -0.43
CA PHE A 380 -0.44 -23.77 -0.18
C PHE A 380 -1.48 -23.25 0.82
N THR A 381 -1.01 -22.47 1.78
CA THR A 381 -1.86 -21.67 2.67
C THR A 381 -1.36 -20.23 2.76
N SER A 382 -2.26 -19.29 3.07
CA SER A 382 -1.94 -17.87 3.21
C SER A 382 -2.50 -17.34 4.51
N TRP A 383 -1.63 -16.77 5.34
CA TRP A 383 -1.97 -16.13 6.62
C TRP A 383 -2.00 -14.59 6.54
N VAL A 384 -1.70 -14.04 5.37
CA VAL A 384 -1.77 -12.60 5.10
C VAL A 384 -3.18 -12.06 5.38
N HIS A 385 -3.27 -10.94 6.11
CA HIS A 385 -4.52 -10.26 6.50
C HIS A 385 -5.41 -11.02 7.49
N MET A 386 -4.90 -12.06 8.16
CA MET A 386 -5.64 -12.78 9.23
C MET A 386 -5.36 -12.23 10.64
N GLY A 387 -4.54 -11.19 10.77
CA GLY A 387 -4.23 -10.57 12.07
C GLY A 387 -3.13 -11.27 12.86
N MET A 388 -2.19 -11.91 12.17
CA MET A 388 -1.10 -12.70 12.75
C MET A 388 -0.30 -11.94 13.82
N TYR A 389 -0.12 -10.62 13.66
CA TYR A 389 0.60 -9.73 14.58
C TYR A 389 -0.30 -8.87 15.49
N ASN A 390 -1.63 -9.08 15.47
CA ASN A 390 -2.58 -8.23 16.22
C ASN A 390 -2.49 -8.41 17.74
N ALA A 391 -1.97 -9.55 18.21
CA ALA A 391 -1.86 -9.82 19.63
C ALA A 391 -0.95 -8.80 20.32
N ALA A 392 -1.50 -8.06 21.28
CA ALA A 392 -0.77 -7.07 22.07
C ALA A 392 -0.82 -7.45 23.55
N PHE A 393 0.35 -7.64 24.16
CA PHE A 393 0.51 -7.93 25.58
C PHE A 393 1.07 -6.66 26.25
N ASP A 394 0.29 -6.05 27.14
CA ASP A 394 0.53 -4.71 27.71
C ASP A 394 0.81 -3.65 26.61
N GLY A 395 0.02 -3.68 25.53
CA GLY A 395 0.15 -2.78 24.37
C GLY A 395 1.31 -3.10 23.42
N THR A 396 2.09 -4.14 23.70
CA THR A 396 3.25 -4.52 22.88
C THR A 396 2.92 -5.67 21.93
N HIS A 397 3.05 -5.42 20.63
CA HIS A 397 2.92 -6.44 19.58
C HIS A 397 4.18 -7.30 19.42
N PRO A 398 4.06 -8.57 19.01
CA PRO A 398 5.21 -9.44 18.77
C PRO A 398 6.13 -8.85 17.70
N TRP A 399 7.44 -9.02 17.88
CA TRP A 399 8.43 -8.76 16.83
C TRP A 399 8.38 -9.83 15.75
N TYR A 400 8.05 -11.07 16.13
CA TYR A 400 7.96 -12.17 15.20
C TYR A 400 6.89 -13.17 15.62
N ALA A 401 6.02 -13.54 14.70
CA ALA A 401 5.14 -14.68 14.79
C ALA A 401 5.56 -15.66 13.69
N CYS A 402 5.71 -16.94 13.99
CA CYS A 402 6.15 -17.92 13.01
C CYS A 402 5.82 -19.35 13.45
N VAL A 403 5.97 -20.31 12.53
CA VAL A 403 6.04 -21.72 12.91
C VAL A 403 7.46 -22.08 13.39
N PRO A 404 7.61 -22.98 14.38
CA PRO A 404 8.93 -23.52 14.72
C PRO A 404 9.53 -24.26 13.52
N LYS A 405 10.84 -24.54 13.56
CA LYS A 405 11.50 -25.32 12.48
C LYS A 405 10.97 -26.76 12.46
N LEU A 406 10.02 -27.04 11.56
CA LEU A 406 9.46 -28.38 11.38
C LEU A 406 10.49 -29.34 10.76
N PRO A 407 10.88 -30.43 11.44
CA PRO A 407 11.71 -31.47 10.84
C PRO A 407 10.91 -32.31 9.84
N CYS A 408 11.60 -32.88 8.85
CA CYS A 408 11.09 -33.92 7.95
C CYS A 408 9.79 -33.59 7.19
N PHE A 409 9.57 -32.33 6.83
CA PHE A 409 8.38 -31.87 6.11
C PHE A 409 8.70 -31.40 4.68
N ASP A 410 7.89 -31.84 3.70
CA ASP A 410 8.08 -31.56 2.27
C ASP A 410 6.74 -31.22 1.59
N GLY A 411 6.78 -30.35 0.56
CA GLY A 411 5.64 -30.03 -0.29
C GLY A 411 4.61 -29.06 0.29
N PHE A 412 4.92 -28.43 1.43
CA PHE A 412 4.09 -27.41 2.06
C PHE A 412 4.67 -26.00 1.84
N ILE A 413 3.79 -25.04 1.54
CA ILE A 413 4.13 -23.65 1.32
C ILE A 413 3.16 -22.75 2.09
N MET A 414 3.71 -21.80 2.82
CA MET A 414 2.96 -20.85 3.62
C MET A 414 3.34 -19.42 3.25
N ILE A 415 2.35 -18.59 2.93
CA ILE A 415 2.54 -17.17 2.63
C ILE A 415 2.10 -16.37 3.86
N THR A 416 3.02 -15.68 4.53
CA THR A 416 2.77 -14.95 5.78
C THR A 416 3.06 -13.46 5.63
N GLU A 417 2.55 -12.67 6.58
CA GLU A 417 3.03 -11.30 6.78
C GLU A 417 4.53 -11.34 7.12
N ALA A 418 5.29 -10.34 6.67
CA ALA A 418 6.70 -10.24 6.99
C ALA A 418 6.92 -9.96 8.48
N GLN A 419 8.09 -10.29 8.99
CA GLN A 419 8.51 -9.95 10.36
C GLN A 419 8.28 -8.46 10.67
N LYS A 420 7.90 -8.12 11.91
CA LYS A 420 7.65 -6.73 12.31
C LYS A 420 8.88 -5.86 12.03
N GLY A 421 8.67 -4.75 11.32
CA GLY A 421 9.71 -3.85 10.84
C GLY A 421 10.10 -4.06 9.36
N GLU A 422 9.79 -5.23 8.80
CA GLU A 422 9.96 -5.53 7.38
C GLU A 422 8.65 -5.28 6.62
N VAL A 423 8.75 -4.84 5.36
CA VAL A 423 7.59 -4.64 4.48
C VAL A 423 7.52 -5.74 3.43
N GLY A 424 6.32 -6.26 3.17
CA GLY A 424 6.12 -7.32 2.18
C GLY A 424 5.52 -8.58 2.80
N VAL A 425 5.85 -9.74 2.21
CA VAL A 425 5.39 -11.05 2.68
C VAL A 425 6.55 -12.04 2.66
N ASP A 426 6.51 -13.02 3.56
CA ASP A 426 7.46 -14.13 3.57
C ASP A 426 6.77 -15.39 3.02
N VAL A 427 7.44 -16.09 2.11
CA VAL A 427 6.99 -17.39 1.60
C VAL A 427 7.84 -18.48 2.25
N GLY A 428 7.29 -19.13 3.26
CA GLY A 428 7.90 -20.28 3.92
C GLY A 428 7.69 -21.54 3.10
N VAL A 429 8.79 -22.15 2.66
CA VAL A 429 8.80 -23.34 1.80
C VAL A 429 9.46 -24.49 2.53
N PHE A 430 8.81 -25.66 2.53
CA PHE A 430 9.27 -26.88 3.19
C PHE A 430 9.54 -27.94 2.11
N LEU A 431 10.80 -28.33 1.93
CA LEU A 431 11.18 -29.29 0.88
C LEU A 431 12.34 -30.18 1.32
N GLU A 432 12.49 -31.30 0.63
CA GLU A 432 13.75 -32.07 0.60
C GLU A 432 14.93 -31.16 0.22
N CYS A 433 16.06 -31.32 0.91
CA CYS A 433 17.21 -30.41 0.83
C CYS A 433 17.74 -30.19 -0.60
N SER A 434 17.83 -31.26 -1.40
CA SER A 434 18.32 -31.14 -2.78
C SER A 434 17.36 -30.35 -3.68
N ALA A 435 16.04 -30.51 -3.48
CA ALA A 435 15.03 -29.70 -4.15
C ALA A 435 15.09 -28.24 -3.68
N MET A 436 15.23 -28.00 -2.37
CA MET A 436 15.34 -26.65 -1.80
C MET A 436 16.50 -25.86 -2.40
N GLU A 437 17.69 -26.46 -2.48
CA GLU A 437 18.88 -25.79 -3.05
C GLU A 437 18.70 -25.43 -4.53
N LYS A 438 17.96 -26.24 -5.29
CA LYS A 438 17.59 -25.90 -6.67
C LYS A 438 16.56 -24.77 -6.72
N VAL A 439 15.55 -24.79 -5.83
CA VAL A 439 14.55 -23.71 -5.75
C VAL A 439 15.21 -22.38 -5.40
N LYS A 440 16.17 -22.33 -4.46
CA LYS A 440 16.95 -21.11 -4.15
C LYS A 440 17.64 -20.53 -5.38
N LYS A 441 18.29 -21.38 -6.17
CA LYS A 441 18.97 -20.98 -7.42
C LYS A 441 17.95 -20.48 -8.46
N MET A 442 16.90 -21.26 -8.70
CA MET A 442 15.84 -20.89 -9.64
C MET A 442 15.19 -19.57 -9.27
N PHE A 443 14.89 -19.37 -7.98
CA PHE A 443 14.33 -18.12 -7.46
C PHE A 443 15.25 -16.95 -7.76
N ALA A 444 16.54 -17.04 -7.39
CA ALA A 444 17.53 -16.00 -7.69
C ALA A 444 17.69 -15.71 -9.20
N ASP A 445 17.42 -16.71 -10.05
CA ASP A 445 17.46 -16.59 -11.51
C ASP A 445 16.17 -16.03 -12.13
N VAL A 446 15.11 -15.82 -11.35
CA VAL A 446 13.88 -15.15 -11.80
C VAL A 446 14.16 -13.66 -12.00
N LYS A 447 14.72 -13.31 -13.16
CA LYS A 447 15.21 -11.97 -13.50
C LYS A 447 14.18 -10.86 -13.39
N TYR A 448 12.88 -11.18 -13.56
CA TYR A 448 11.84 -10.18 -13.39
C TYR A 448 11.51 -9.91 -11.92
N LEU A 449 11.80 -10.81 -10.98
CA LEU A 449 11.66 -10.54 -9.54
C LEU A 449 12.89 -9.84 -8.98
N HIS A 450 14.05 -10.33 -9.38
CA HIS A 450 15.33 -9.77 -9.00
C HIS A 450 15.81 -8.93 -10.15
N THR A 451 15.47 -7.64 -10.13
CA THR A 451 16.04 -6.66 -11.06
C THR A 451 17.56 -6.66 -10.88
N ARG A 452 18.27 -7.57 -11.54
CA ARG A 452 19.72 -7.60 -11.55
C ARG A 452 20.18 -6.72 -12.70
N LEU A 453 20.77 -5.58 -12.33
CA LEU A 453 22.01 -5.13 -12.94
C LEU A 453 22.84 -6.37 -13.28
N SER A 454 23.08 -6.60 -14.57
CA SER A 454 23.99 -7.63 -15.02
C SER A 454 25.40 -7.22 -14.65
N LEU A 455 25.93 -7.77 -13.55
CA LEU A 455 27.36 -7.96 -13.35
C LEU A 455 27.56 -9.40 -12.88
N THR A 456 28.44 -10.11 -13.58
CA THR A 456 28.65 -11.55 -13.54
C THR A 456 29.27 -12.04 -12.22
N SER A 457 29.01 -13.32 -11.95
CA SER A 457 29.11 -14.02 -10.67
C SER A 457 30.50 -14.55 -10.31
N GLU A 458 31.45 -13.68 -9.97
CA GLU A 458 32.75 -14.12 -9.42
C GLU A 458 33.19 -13.45 -8.12
N ALA A 459 32.39 -12.57 -7.51
CA ALA A 459 32.80 -11.84 -6.30
C ALA A 459 31.78 -11.92 -5.14
N MET A 460 31.33 -13.13 -4.78
CA MET A 460 30.78 -13.36 -3.43
C MET A 460 31.54 -14.51 -2.75
N VAL A 461 32.82 -14.26 -2.50
CA VAL A 461 33.49 -14.77 -1.31
C VAL A 461 34.03 -13.54 -0.57
N ASN A 462 33.60 -13.41 0.68
CA ASN A 462 33.97 -12.41 1.69
C ASN A 462 33.46 -10.99 1.48
N VAL A 463 32.47 -10.60 2.29
CA VAL A 463 32.49 -9.28 2.93
C VAL A 463 31.98 -9.38 4.37
N ILE A 464 32.92 -9.61 5.29
CA ILE A 464 33.03 -8.75 6.47
C ILE A 464 33.85 -7.53 5.99
N SER A 465 33.34 -6.32 6.22
CA SER A 465 33.97 -4.99 6.07
C SER A 465 33.96 -4.26 4.70
N PRO A 466 33.76 -2.92 4.72
CA PRO A 466 33.21 -2.12 3.61
C PRO A 466 34.22 -1.87 2.48
N VAL A 467 33.76 -1.89 1.24
CA VAL A 467 34.53 -1.45 0.06
C VAL A 467 33.79 -0.30 -0.61
N ALA A 468 34.48 0.82 -0.79
CA ALA A 468 33.99 2.02 -1.47
C ALA A 468 33.71 1.72 -2.96
N ILE A 469 32.52 2.08 -3.44
CA ILE A 469 32.19 2.02 -4.87
C ILE A 469 32.77 3.28 -5.52
N GLU A 470 33.77 3.12 -6.39
CA GLU A 470 34.51 4.22 -7.06
C GLU A 470 33.79 4.81 -8.29
N ASP A 471 32.63 4.29 -8.70
CA ASP A 471 31.93 4.72 -9.93
C ASP A 471 30.72 5.65 -9.69
N ASP A 472 30.33 6.42 -10.71
CA ASP A 472 29.10 7.21 -10.73
C ASP A 472 27.85 6.30 -10.70
N VAL A 473 26.86 6.62 -9.86
CA VAL A 473 25.56 5.93 -9.77
C VAL A 473 24.50 6.85 -10.35
N PHE A 474 23.60 6.34 -11.19
CA PHE A 474 22.51 7.10 -11.80
C PHE A 474 21.17 6.58 -11.28
N ILE A 475 20.44 7.40 -10.51
CA ILE A 475 19.12 7.08 -9.99
C ILE A 475 18.06 7.56 -11.01
N PRO A 476 17.33 6.68 -11.69
CA PRO A 476 16.36 7.08 -12.71
C PRO A 476 15.16 7.81 -12.09
N LEU A 477 14.65 8.82 -12.80
CA LEU A 477 13.42 9.52 -12.44
C LEU A 477 12.25 9.05 -13.32
N SER A 478 11.02 9.30 -12.86
CA SER A 478 9.82 8.91 -13.62
C SER A 478 9.62 9.80 -14.85
N ALA A 479 8.78 9.37 -15.80
CA ALA A 479 8.40 10.21 -16.94
C ALA A 479 7.69 11.49 -16.48
N MET A 480 6.92 11.42 -15.39
CA MET A 480 6.27 12.59 -14.76
C MET A 480 7.29 13.57 -14.16
N ASP A 481 8.41 13.08 -13.64
CA ASP A 481 9.50 13.91 -13.12
C ASP A 481 10.26 14.60 -14.25
N ALA A 482 10.53 13.86 -15.33
CA ALA A 482 11.32 14.34 -16.47
C ALA A 482 10.71 15.57 -17.16
N VAL A 483 9.37 15.66 -17.23
CA VAL A 483 8.66 16.78 -17.87
C VAL A 483 8.60 18.05 -17.02
N MET A 484 9.00 17.98 -15.75
CA MET A 484 8.98 19.12 -14.83
C MET A 484 10.30 19.91 -14.84
N SER A 485 11.17 19.70 -15.84
CA SER A 485 12.52 20.28 -15.95
C SER A 485 12.56 21.80 -16.08
N THR A 486 11.45 22.42 -16.48
CA THR A 486 11.34 23.87 -16.71
C THR A 486 10.88 24.64 -15.46
N TYR A 487 10.38 23.94 -14.43
CA TYR A 487 9.80 24.53 -13.22
C TYR A 487 10.71 24.35 -12.00
N ARG A 488 10.48 25.21 -10.99
CA ARG A 488 11.17 25.17 -9.70
C ARG A 488 10.16 25.39 -8.59
N VAL A 489 10.38 24.76 -7.43
CA VAL A 489 9.57 24.99 -6.23
C VAL A 489 10.39 25.84 -5.27
N VAL A 490 9.92 27.06 -5.01
CA VAL A 490 10.55 28.00 -4.08
C VAL A 490 9.57 28.38 -2.98
N ILE A 491 9.94 28.15 -1.72
CA ILE A 491 9.09 28.44 -0.56
C ILE A 491 9.92 29.11 0.53
N LEU A 492 9.36 30.15 1.13
CA LEU A 492 9.89 30.84 2.30
C LEU A 492 8.98 30.55 3.50
N TYR A 493 9.55 29.93 4.53
CA TYR A 493 8.93 29.75 5.83
C TYR A 493 9.50 30.76 6.83
N ILE A 494 8.64 31.36 7.64
CA ILE A 494 9.04 32.25 8.74
C ILE A 494 8.37 31.76 10.01
N TYR A 495 9.19 31.46 11.00
CA TYR A 495 8.82 30.96 12.31
C TYR A 495 8.91 32.09 13.35
N PRO A 496 7.95 32.14 14.29
CA PRO A 496 7.96 33.15 15.34
C PRO A 496 9.16 32.93 16.29
N PRO A 497 9.56 33.95 17.06
CA PRO A 497 10.53 33.78 18.14
C PRO A 497 10.11 32.64 19.08
N SER A 498 11.03 31.73 19.38
CA SER A 498 10.78 30.58 20.24
C SER A 498 11.30 30.80 21.66
N SER A 499 10.68 30.16 22.65
CA SER A 499 11.17 30.12 24.04
C SER A 499 12.53 29.45 24.15
N THR A 500 12.84 28.53 23.23
CA THR A 500 14.17 27.95 23.03
C THR A 500 14.75 28.57 21.76
N ALA A 501 15.80 29.38 21.89
CA ALA A 501 16.41 30.06 20.74
C ALA A 501 16.76 29.06 19.62
N TYR A 502 16.36 29.36 18.38
CA TYR A 502 16.68 28.50 17.24
C TYR A 502 18.20 28.42 17.01
N SER A 503 18.66 27.22 16.67
CA SER A 503 20.07 26.97 16.31
C SER A 503 20.20 26.60 14.83
N LEU A 504 20.95 27.41 14.07
CA LEU A 504 21.26 27.11 12.67
C LEU A 504 22.13 25.86 12.52
N THR A 505 23.01 25.57 13.49
CA THR A 505 23.81 24.34 13.49
C THR A 505 22.93 23.11 13.71
N LYS A 506 21.95 23.18 14.62
CA LYS A 506 20.94 22.12 14.79
C LYS A 506 20.13 21.96 13.50
N LEU A 507 19.75 23.08 12.87
CA LEU A 507 18.98 23.10 11.64
C LEU A 507 19.71 22.40 10.49
N GLN A 508 20.97 22.76 10.25
CA GLN A 508 21.79 22.09 9.24
C GLN A 508 22.02 20.61 9.58
N ARG A 509 22.30 20.25 10.83
CA ARG A 509 22.48 18.85 11.21
C ARG A 509 21.23 18.01 10.94
N SER A 510 20.06 18.51 11.34
CA SER A 510 18.78 17.83 11.07
C SER A 510 18.48 17.71 9.57
N PHE A 511 18.90 18.70 8.76
CA PHE A 511 18.78 18.64 7.31
C PHE A 511 19.67 17.55 6.70
N ILE A 512 20.92 17.47 7.17
CA ILE A 512 21.86 16.42 6.75
C ILE A 512 21.28 15.04 7.09
N ASN A 513 20.84 14.84 8.33
CA ASN A 513 20.23 13.58 8.76
C ASN A 513 18.98 13.23 7.94
N LEU A 514 18.10 14.20 7.67
CA LEU A 514 16.94 14.00 6.80
C LEU A 514 17.35 13.52 5.40
N VAL A 515 18.36 14.15 4.80
CA VAL A 515 18.83 13.77 3.48
C VAL A 515 19.45 12.37 3.49
N ASP A 516 20.26 12.06 4.50
CA ASP A 516 20.95 10.78 4.61
C ASP A 516 20.00 9.61 4.92
N GLU A 517 19.02 9.84 5.81
CA GLU A 517 18.09 8.80 6.27
C GLU A 517 16.88 8.66 5.33
N ASP A 518 16.23 9.78 4.96
CA ASP A 518 14.91 9.75 4.33
C ASP A 518 14.89 10.31 2.90
N TYR A 519 15.89 11.07 2.45
CA TYR A 519 15.92 11.65 1.10
C TYR A 519 17.26 11.46 0.37
N PRO A 520 17.81 10.22 0.29
CA PRO A 520 19.11 9.97 -0.32
C PRO A 520 19.16 10.36 -1.80
N ILE A 521 18.01 10.44 -2.48
CA ILE A 521 17.87 10.92 -3.87
C ILE A 521 18.29 12.39 -4.06
N LEU A 522 18.39 13.19 -2.99
CA LEU A 522 18.85 14.57 -3.06
C LEU A 522 20.38 14.70 -3.13
N VAL A 523 21.10 13.61 -2.83
CA VAL A 523 22.56 13.55 -2.97
C VAL A 523 22.91 13.44 -4.45
N GLY A 524 23.75 14.34 -4.96
CA GLY A 524 24.21 14.37 -6.35
C GLY A 524 23.67 15.54 -7.17
N GLU A 525 23.62 15.35 -8.49
CA GLU A 525 23.16 16.36 -9.45
C GLU A 525 22.20 15.76 -10.49
N LEU A 526 21.27 16.56 -11.01
CA LEU A 526 20.43 16.16 -12.12
C LEU A 526 21.26 15.94 -13.38
N HIS A 527 21.08 14.79 -13.99
CA HIS A 527 21.75 14.34 -15.19
C HIS A 527 20.73 13.98 -16.26
N VAL A 528 20.95 14.48 -17.47
CA VAL A 528 20.18 14.10 -18.66
C VAL A 528 21.13 13.38 -19.61
N GLU A 529 20.83 12.12 -19.91
CA GLU A 529 21.64 11.33 -20.83
C GLU A 529 21.43 11.83 -22.27
N GLN A 530 22.50 12.27 -22.94
CA GLN A 530 22.41 12.93 -24.26
C GLN A 530 21.81 12.07 -25.37
N LYS A 531 21.87 10.74 -25.27
CA LYS A 531 21.39 9.82 -26.32
C LYS A 531 19.92 9.47 -26.19
N THR A 532 19.42 9.36 -24.97
CA THR A 532 18.09 8.82 -24.65
C THR A 532 17.14 9.88 -24.10
N GLY A 533 17.67 11.04 -23.66
CA GLY A 533 16.90 12.04 -22.93
C GLY A 533 16.51 11.60 -21.52
N ALA A 534 17.02 10.45 -21.04
CA ALA A 534 16.69 9.93 -19.72
C ALA A 534 17.19 10.86 -18.62
N VAL A 535 16.30 11.25 -17.73
CA VAL A 535 16.59 12.11 -16.58
C VAL A 535 16.86 11.25 -15.36
N SER A 536 17.97 11.50 -14.68
CA SER A 536 18.41 10.77 -13.50
C SER A 536 19.09 11.71 -12.49
N VAL A 537 19.26 11.26 -11.26
CA VAL A 537 20.20 11.88 -10.31
C VAL A 537 21.51 11.13 -10.39
N LYS A 538 22.56 11.84 -10.82
CA LYS A 538 23.94 11.34 -10.83
C LYS A 538 24.56 11.56 -9.46
N GLN A 539 24.87 10.45 -8.80
CA GLN A 539 25.61 10.37 -7.55
C GLN A 539 27.05 10.00 -7.85
N SER A 540 27.97 10.94 -7.76
CA SER A 540 29.41 10.63 -7.81
C SER A 540 29.89 9.99 -6.50
N PRO A 541 31.05 9.30 -6.49
CA PRO A 541 31.65 8.79 -5.26
C PRO A 541 31.82 9.88 -4.19
N LEU A 542 32.24 11.08 -4.60
CA LEU A 542 32.36 12.24 -3.71
C LEU A 542 31.00 12.66 -3.14
N ALA A 543 29.96 12.73 -3.98
CA ALA A 543 28.63 13.10 -3.52
C ALA A 543 28.10 12.08 -2.48
N ARG A 544 28.26 10.78 -2.74
CA ARG A 544 27.85 9.72 -1.78
C ARG A 544 28.67 9.75 -0.50
N GLN A 545 29.96 10.06 -0.58
CA GLN A 545 30.82 10.21 0.60
C GLN A 545 30.39 11.41 1.46
N GLN A 546 29.96 12.50 0.82
CA GLN A 546 29.50 13.72 1.51
C GLN A 546 28.07 13.58 2.04
N GLY A 547 27.25 12.71 1.45
CA GLY A 547 25.84 12.56 1.80
C GLY A 547 25.10 13.89 1.77
N GLY A 548 24.22 14.11 2.75
CA GLY A 548 23.49 15.35 2.96
C GLY A 548 24.39 16.55 3.24
N ALA A 549 25.61 16.34 3.76
CA ALA A 549 26.57 17.43 3.96
C ALA A 549 27.10 18.02 2.64
N GLY A 550 26.96 17.28 1.53
CA GLY A 550 27.26 17.76 0.18
C GLY A 550 26.16 18.65 -0.41
N VAL A 551 24.96 18.65 0.17
CA VAL A 551 23.83 19.48 -0.28
C VAL A 551 23.97 20.90 0.27
N ARG A 552 23.71 21.91 -0.58
CA ARG A 552 23.99 23.30 -0.22
C ARG A 552 23.05 23.82 0.87
N PHE A 553 23.66 24.17 2.00
CA PHE A 553 23.00 24.80 3.14
C PHE A 553 23.67 26.13 3.49
N GLU A 554 22.95 27.24 3.31
CA GLU A 554 23.41 28.59 3.64
C GLU A 554 22.93 29.00 5.03
N MET A 555 23.77 29.72 5.77
CA MET A 555 23.43 30.25 7.10
C MET A 555 23.56 31.77 7.13
N ASN A 556 22.59 32.42 7.75
CA ASN A 556 22.67 33.83 8.15
C ASN A 556 22.34 33.95 9.65
N SER A 557 23.38 33.96 10.49
CA SER A 557 23.23 33.99 11.95
C SER A 557 22.74 35.33 12.50
N SER A 558 22.70 36.40 11.70
CA SER A 558 22.26 37.72 12.15
C SER A 558 21.66 38.53 10.99
N ASN A 559 20.34 38.43 10.82
CA ASN A 559 19.58 39.28 9.90
C ASN A 559 19.01 40.50 10.65
N SER A 560 19.05 41.69 10.04
CA SER A 560 18.51 42.91 10.65
C SER A 560 16.98 42.95 10.69
N GLN A 561 16.30 42.17 9.83
CA GLN A 561 14.84 42.10 9.77
C GLN A 561 14.27 41.36 10.99
N SER A 562 13.18 41.87 11.56
CA SER A 562 12.34 41.12 12.51
C SER A 562 11.47 40.09 11.77
N THR A 563 10.78 39.21 12.52
CA THR A 563 9.76 38.28 11.98
C THR A 563 8.72 39.02 11.16
N LYS A 564 8.24 40.17 11.65
CA LYS A 564 7.26 41.00 10.95
C LYS A 564 7.86 41.62 9.68
N ASP A 565 9.05 42.19 9.75
CA ASP A 565 9.69 42.81 8.57
C ASP A 565 9.97 41.77 7.48
N ALA A 566 10.37 40.55 7.86
CA ALA A 566 10.60 39.44 6.94
C ALA A 566 9.31 39.00 6.23
N MET A 567 8.18 38.95 6.93
CA MET A 567 6.86 38.63 6.37
C MET A 567 6.36 39.71 5.40
N GLU A 568 6.61 40.99 5.70
CA GLU A 568 6.21 42.10 4.85
C GLU A 568 7.11 42.19 3.61
N SER A 569 8.43 42.10 3.79
CA SER A 569 9.42 42.23 2.73
C SER A 569 9.39 41.06 1.75
N ARG A 570 9.21 39.83 2.26
CA ARG A 570 9.36 38.56 1.50
C ARG A 570 10.64 38.56 0.68
N SER A 571 11.70 39.11 1.27
CA SER A 571 12.94 39.40 0.55
C SER A 571 13.62 38.12 0.07
N TRP A 572 14.15 38.19 -1.15
CA TRP A 572 15.03 37.17 -1.71
C TRP A 572 16.34 37.00 -0.92
N ASP A 573 16.68 37.94 -0.05
CA ASP A 573 17.82 37.81 0.88
C ASP A 573 17.62 36.67 1.88
N LEU A 574 16.37 36.26 2.14
CA LEU A 574 16.06 35.12 3.02
C LEU A 574 16.10 33.78 2.28
N MET A 575 16.24 33.79 0.95
CA MET A 575 16.37 32.59 0.13
C MET A 575 17.84 32.24 -0.10
N PRO A 576 18.17 30.96 -0.37
CA PRO A 576 19.50 30.59 -0.84
C PRO A 576 19.83 31.33 -2.15
N LYS A 577 21.12 31.45 -2.48
CA LYS A 577 21.52 31.93 -3.80
C LYS A 577 20.96 31.03 -4.90
N PRO A 578 20.71 31.55 -6.12
CA PRO A 578 20.20 30.75 -7.23
C PRO A 578 20.99 29.44 -7.42
N ARG A 579 20.29 28.31 -7.60
CA ARG A 579 20.98 27.02 -7.83
C ARG A 579 21.81 27.03 -9.11
N SER A 580 22.96 26.39 -9.05
CA SER A 580 23.77 26.05 -10.22
C SER A 580 23.03 25.08 -11.14
N HIS A 581 23.50 24.92 -12.37
CA HIS A 581 22.97 23.90 -13.27
C HIS A 581 23.14 22.50 -12.65
N GLY A 582 22.13 21.64 -12.75
CA GLY A 582 22.14 20.29 -12.19
C GLY A 582 21.87 20.20 -10.68
N GLU A 583 22.16 21.25 -9.90
CA GLU A 583 21.96 21.23 -8.44
C GLU A 583 20.48 21.04 -8.10
N ILE A 584 20.15 20.08 -7.23
CA ILE A 584 18.79 19.62 -6.98
C ILE A 584 18.03 20.56 -6.05
N ILE A 585 18.62 20.85 -4.89
CA ILE A 585 18.02 21.62 -3.81
C ILE A 585 19.10 22.47 -3.15
N ALA A 586 18.72 23.70 -2.78
CA ALA A 586 19.50 24.55 -1.91
C ALA A 586 18.58 25.11 -0.83
N VAL A 587 19.13 25.28 0.37
CA VAL A 587 18.38 25.77 1.53
C VAL A 587 19.15 26.87 2.24
N LYS A 588 18.44 27.82 2.83
CA LYS A 588 19.01 28.87 3.67
C LYS A 588 18.25 28.99 4.99
N GLY A 589 18.97 28.88 6.10
CA GLY A 589 18.47 29.23 7.43
C GLY A 589 18.95 30.62 7.86
N SER A 590 18.04 31.47 8.33
CA SER A 590 18.36 32.81 8.85
C SER A 590 17.76 33.03 10.23
N ILE A 591 18.53 33.59 11.16
CA ILE A 591 18.01 34.09 12.45
C ILE A 591 17.67 35.57 12.31
N LEU A 592 16.45 35.92 12.72
CA LEU A 592 15.88 37.28 12.64
C LEU A 592 16.20 38.08 13.90
N SER A 593 16.11 39.42 13.81
CA SER A 593 16.56 40.32 14.87
C SER A 593 15.75 40.23 16.17
N ASP A 594 14.54 39.67 16.12
CA ASP A 594 13.67 39.39 17.26
C ASP A 594 13.75 37.94 17.77
N GLY A 595 14.66 37.13 17.23
CA GLY A 595 14.84 35.72 17.59
C GLY A 595 13.98 34.74 16.79
N GLY A 596 13.18 35.22 15.82
CA GLY A 596 12.52 34.37 14.84
C GLY A 596 13.51 33.67 13.89
N MET A 597 13.00 32.73 13.09
CA MET A 597 13.80 31.98 12.12
C MET A 597 13.11 31.99 10.75
N ALA A 598 13.89 32.21 9.68
CA ALA A 598 13.44 32.03 8.31
C ALA A 598 14.14 30.84 7.65
N ILE A 599 13.38 30.01 6.95
CA ILE A 599 13.88 28.90 6.13
C ILE A 599 13.46 29.15 4.69
N GLY A 600 14.43 29.42 3.82
CA GLY A 600 14.22 29.54 2.38
C GLY A 600 14.64 28.25 1.67
N VAL A 601 13.77 27.69 0.82
CA VAL A 601 14.02 26.47 0.05
C VAL A 601 13.90 26.77 -1.45
N ASP A 602 14.92 26.41 -2.24
CA ASP A 602 14.88 26.40 -3.72
C ASP A 602 15.15 24.98 -4.19
N CYS A 603 14.15 24.31 -4.74
CA CYS A 603 14.23 22.93 -5.23
C CYS A 603 13.85 22.83 -6.71
N SER A 604 14.42 21.84 -7.39
CA SER A 604 13.99 21.45 -8.74
C SER A 604 12.62 20.78 -8.70
N HIS A 605 11.70 21.26 -9.52
CA HIS A 605 10.36 20.65 -9.61
C HIS A 605 10.41 19.24 -10.20
N VAL A 606 11.52 18.87 -10.87
CA VAL A 606 11.80 17.50 -11.33
C VAL A 606 11.71 16.48 -10.21
N LEU A 607 12.08 16.83 -8.97
CA LEU A 607 12.08 15.86 -7.87
C LEU A 607 10.86 15.98 -6.95
N PHE A 608 10.30 17.18 -6.80
CA PHE A 608 9.16 17.41 -5.92
C PHE A 608 8.06 18.22 -6.61
N ASP A 609 6.84 17.69 -6.56
CA ASP A 609 5.65 18.51 -6.68
C ASP A 609 5.34 19.22 -5.36
N GLY A 610 4.23 19.97 -5.30
CA GLY A 610 3.82 20.67 -4.08
C GLY A 610 3.65 19.75 -2.88
N GLU A 611 3.04 18.56 -3.04
CA GLU A 611 2.76 17.65 -1.92
C GLU A 611 4.06 17.04 -1.38
N ALA A 612 4.93 16.62 -2.29
CA ALA A 612 6.24 16.09 -1.94
C ALA A 612 7.10 17.16 -1.25
N THR A 613 7.02 18.43 -1.68
CA THR A 613 7.76 19.53 -1.04
C THR A 613 7.26 19.82 0.38
N LEU A 614 5.94 19.83 0.60
CA LEU A 614 5.38 20.07 1.94
C LEU A 614 5.64 18.88 2.88
N THR A 615 5.59 17.65 2.36
CA THR A 615 5.97 16.44 3.09
C THR A 615 7.45 16.45 3.47
N PHE A 616 8.34 16.89 2.57
CA PHE A 616 9.75 17.11 2.87
C PHE A 616 9.94 18.08 4.05
N MET A 617 9.21 19.19 4.06
CA MET A 617 9.30 20.17 5.16
C MET A 617 8.79 19.61 6.50
N ARG A 618 7.70 18.82 6.49
CA ARG A 618 7.20 18.13 7.70
C ARG A 618 8.20 17.11 8.24
N ALA A 619 8.74 16.25 7.37
CA ALA A 619 9.76 15.29 7.75
C ALA A 619 11.01 15.98 8.31
N TRP A 620 11.42 17.10 7.71
CA TRP A 620 12.53 17.89 8.23
C TRP A 620 12.25 18.44 9.64
N GLY A 621 11.04 18.96 9.87
CA GLY A 621 10.60 19.41 11.18
C GLY A 621 10.67 18.30 12.24
N GLN A 622 10.29 17.07 11.88
CA GLN A 622 10.38 15.90 12.76
C GLN A 622 11.83 15.54 13.11
N HIS A 623 12.74 15.57 12.13
CA HIS A 623 14.19 15.41 12.36
C HIS A 623 14.76 16.50 13.27
N TYR A 624 14.37 17.76 13.04
CA TYR A 624 14.82 18.88 13.86
C TYR A 624 14.33 18.75 15.31
N SER A 625 13.08 18.35 15.48
CA SER A 625 12.42 18.24 16.78
C SER A 625 12.81 16.96 17.55
N GLY A 626 13.58 16.05 16.93
CA GLY A 626 14.04 14.83 17.57
C GLY A 626 12.95 13.76 17.75
N VAL A 627 11.94 13.75 16.87
CA VAL A 627 10.90 12.71 16.85
C VAL A 627 11.56 11.35 16.62
N LEU A 628 11.09 10.31 17.34
CA LEU A 628 11.61 8.94 17.23
C LEU A 628 11.36 8.38 15.83
N ASN A 629 12.27 7.55 15.32
CA ASN A 629 12.23 7.06 13.93
C ASN A 629 10.90 6.37 13.57
N GLU A 630 10.29 5.65 14.51
CA GLU A 630 9.00 4.95 14.32
C GLU A 630 7.80 5.89 14.18
N ASP A 631 7.90 7.12 14.70
CA ASP A 631 6.86 8.14 14.65
C ASP A 631 7.06 9.15 13.50
N ARG A 632 8.18 9.06 12.77
CA ARG A 632 8.46 9.93 11.61
C ARG A 632 7.64 9.51 10.39
N LEU A 633 7.41 10.47 9.49
CA LEU A 633 6.79 10.21 8.21
C LEU A 633 7.66 9.26 7.38
N VAL A 634 7.13 8.08 7.04
CA VAL A 634 7.79 7.16 6.12
C VAL A 634 7.66 7.71 4.69
N ILE A 635 8.79 7.99 4.04
CA ILE A 635 8.83 8.58 2.70
C ILE A 635 8.94 7.48 1.63
N ASN A 636 8.05 7.51 0.63
CA ASN A 636 8.10 6.56 -0.48
C ASN A 636 8.78 7.19 -1.70
N HIS A 637 9.92 6.65 -2.13
CA HIS A 637 10.68 7.10 -3.31
C HIS A 637 10.50 6.19 -4.53
N GLU A 638 9.41 5.43 -4.60
CA GLU A 638 9.19 4.44 -5.66
C GLU A 638 8.73 5.08 -6.96
N ARG A 639 9.64 5.81 -7.61
CA ARG A 639 9.38 6.58 -8.85
C ARG A 639 8.85 5.71 -9.99
N TYR A 640 9.19 4.42 -9.97
CA TYR A 640 8.73 3.43 -10.95
C TYR A 640 7.22 3.16 -10.91
N LEU A 641 6.51 3.56 -9.84
CA LEU A 641 5.04 3.49 -9.76
C LEU A 641 4.34 4.32 -10.87
N LEU A 642 5.07 5.30 -11.42
CA LEU A 642 4.66 6.16 -12.53
C LEU A 642 5.44 5.88 -13.83
N ASN A 643 5.95 4.66 -14.01
CA ASN A 643 6.49 4.23 -15.30
C ASN A 643 5.35 3.81 -16.25
N GLY A 644 5.53 4.06 -17.55
CA GLY A 644 4.62 3.57 -18.58
C GLY A 644 4.52 2.06 -18.57
N SER A 645 3.32 1.52 -18.82
CA SER A 645 3.06 0.06 -18.89
C SER A 645 3.58 -0.61 -20.18
N GLY A 646 4.36 0.13 -20.99
CA GLY A 646 4.76 -0.29 -22.34
C GLY A 646 3.62 -0.27 -23.38
N LYS A 647 2.37 -0.05 -22.96
CA LYS A 647 1.23 0.18 -23.86
C LYS A 647 1.33 1.56 -24.47
N ALA A 648 1.01 1.65 -25.75
CA ALA A 648 0.99 2.93 -26.43
C ALA A 648 -0.18 3.81 -25.94
N ALA A 649 0.02 5.11 -25.82
CA ALA A 649 -0.99 6.10 -25.52
C ALA A 649 -2.08 6.10 -26.60
N LYS A 650 -3.34 6.17 -26.17
CA LYS A 650 -4.52 6.05 -27.04
C LYS A 650 -5.35 7.32 -27.06
N LEU A 651 -5.24 8.15 -26.04
CA LEU A 651 -6.00 9.37 -25.86
C LEU A 651 -5.21 10.56 -26.41
N PRO A 652 -5.91 11.62 -26.83
CA PRO A 652 -5.26 12.89 -27.08
C PRO A 652 -4.81 13.51 -25.75
N HIS A 653 -3.58 14.03 -25.73
CA HIS A 653 -3.01 14.77 -24.60
C HIS A 653 -2.88 16.27 -24.91
N PRO A 654 -4.01 17.03 -24.99
CA PRO A 654 -3.99 18.45 -25.32
C PRO A 654 -3.32 19.32 -24.25
N GLU A 655 -3.09 18.77 -23.06
CA GLU A 655 -2.36 19.38 -21.95
C GLU A 655 -0.86 19.51 -22.23
N PHE A 656 -0.30 18.75 -23.17
CA PHE A 656 1.11 18.85 -23.57
C PHE A 656 1.30 19.39 -24.99
N GLN A 657 2.46 19.99 -25.23
CA GLN A 657 2.97 20.37 -26.54
C GLN A 657 4.42 19.90 -26.68
N LEU A 658 4.82 19.49 -27.89
CA LEU A 658 6.16 18.99 -28.21
C LEU A 658 6.99 20.09 -28.86
N VAL A 659 7.36 21.09 -28.08
CA VAL A 659 8.21 22.20 -28.51
C VAL A 659 9.26 22.44 -27.42
N PRO A 660 10.56 22.53 -27.76
CA PRO A 660 11.58 22.87 -26.78
C PRO A 660 11.22 24.18 -26.07
N ALA A 661 11.10 24.13 -24.74
CA ALA A 661 10.91 25.34 -23.94
C ALA A 661 12.23 25.75 -23.27
N GLU A 662 12.42 27.06 -23.17
CA GLU A 662 13.50 27.59 -22.35
C GLU A 662 13.12 27.47 -20.86
N PRO A 663 13.96 26.85 -20.02
CA PRO A 663 13.69 26.79 -18.59
C PRO A 663 13.70 28.19 -17.97
N LEU A 664 12.85 28.40 -16.96
CA LEU A 664 12.83 29.66 -16.22
C LEU A 664 14.06 29.74 -15.31
N ILE A 665 14.85 30.80 -15.48
CA ILE A 665 16.05 31.04 -14.69
C ILE A 665 15.75 32.10 -13.64
N ARG A 666 16.06 31.77 -12.37
CA ARG A 666 16.03 32.75 -11.28
C ARG A 666 17.24 33.66 -11.36
N ARG A 667 16.99 34.96 -11.39
CA ARG A 667 18.03 36.00 -11.33
C ARG A 667 18.29 36.43 -9.89
N GLU A 668 19.35 37.22 -9.72
CA GLU A 668 19.72 37.79 -8.42
C GLU A 668 18.61 38.68 -7.83
N ASP A 669 17.86 39.40 -8.68
CA ASP A 669 16.70 40.20 -8.28
C ASP A 669 15.43 39.36 -7.97
N GLY A 670 15.53 38.04 -8.11
CA GLY A 670 14.46 37.09 -7.87
C GLY A 670 13.44 36.94 -9.00
N SER A 671 13.64 37.61 -10.13
CA SER A 671 12.82 37.37 -11.32
C SER A 671 13.03 35.97 -11.88
N LEU A 672 11.94 35.35 -12.32
CA LEU A 672 11.92 34.07 -13.04
C LEU A 672 11.52 34.34 -14.48
N ALA A 673 12.45 34.18 -15.42
CA ALA A 673 12.19 34.39 -16.83
C ALA A 673 13.05 33.46 -17.71
N PRO A 674 12.63 33.20 -18.96
CA PRO A 674 13.51 32.56 -19.94
C PRO A 674 14.82 33.32 -20.10
N LYS A 675 15.90 32.60 -20.44
CA LYS A 675 17.24 33.19 -20.57
C LYS A 675 17.29 34.29 -21.63
N ALA A 676 16.51 34.15 -22.71
CA ALA A 676 16.47 35.12 -23.80
C ALA A 676 15.82 36.46 -23.42
N VAL A 677 14.98 36.50 -22.39
CA VAL A 677 14.34 37.75 -21.93
C VAL A 677 15.38 38.52 -21.14
N VAL A 678 15.70 39.78 -21.48
CA VAL A 678 16.72 40.56 -20.73
C VAL A 678 16.08 41.35 -19.59
N THR A 679 14.88 41.89 -19.78
CA THR A 679 14.13 42.62 -18.75
C THR A 679 12.66 42.21 -18.84
N PRO A 680 12.21 41.28 -18.00
CA PRO A 680 10.83 40.84 -18.04
C PRO A 680 9.88 41.94 -17.53
N PRO A 681 8.61 41.97 -18.00
CA PRO A 681 7.63 42.94 -17.49
C PRO A 681 7.43 42.82 -15.98
N LYS A 682 7.17 43.97 -15.35
CA LYS A 682 6.90 44.03 -13.92
C LYS A 682 5.58 43.34 -13.62
N THR A 683 5.58 42.46 -12.63
CA THR A 683 4.36 41.82 -12.11
C THR A 683 4.07 42.28 -10.69
N PHE A 684 2.80 42.18 -10.31
CA PHE A 684 2.35 42.30 -8.94
C PHE A 684 1.65 41.02 -8.51
N GLU A 685 1.86 40.69 -7.25
CA GLU A 685 1.11 39.65 -6.55
C GLU A 685 0.04 40.32 -5.67
N HIS A 686 -1.12 39.70 -5.57
CA HIS A 686 -2.17 40.11 -4.65
C HIS A 686 -2.86 38.89 -4.07
N VAL A 687 -3.17 38.94 -2.77
CA VAL A 687 -3.89 37.88 -2.07
C VAL A 687 -5.32 38.34 -1.86
N PHE A 688 -6.26 37.61 -2.45
CA PHE A 688 -7.69 37.79 -2.20
C PHE A 688 -8.11 36.79 -1.13
N HIS A 689 -8.50 37.30 0.02
CA HIS A 689 -8.99 36.47 1.12
C HIS A 689 -10.49 36.19 0.94
N LEU A 690 -10.86 34.91 0.92
CA LEU A 690 -12.23 34.43 0.76
C LEU A 690 -12.65 33.70 2.04
N SER A 691 -13.38 34.40 2.91
CA SER A 691 -13.99 33.81 4.10
C SER A 691 -14.97 32.70 3.75
N SER A 692 -15.31 31.82 4.70
CA SER A 692 -16.31 30.77 4.49
C SER A 692 -17.66 31.33 4.08
N LEU A 693 -18.03 32.51 4.60
CA LEU A 693 -19.25 33.22 4.20
C LEU A 693 -19.19 33.66 2.73
N ASN A 694 -18.08 34.28 2.31
CA ASN A 694 -17.91 34.76 0.94
C ASN A 694 -17.84 33.60 -0.06
N MET A 695 -17.18 32.50 0.31
CA MET A 695 -17.20 31.27 -0.48
C MET A 695 -18.61 30.67 -0.62
N ALA A 696 -19.41 30.68 0.46
CA ALA A 696 -20.80 30.23 0.40
C ALA A 696 -21.66 31.14 -0.50
N LYS A 697 -21.46 32.47 -0.44
CA LYS A 697 -22.11 33.42 -1.36
C LYS A 697 -21.73 33.15 -2.81
N LEU A 698 -20.44 32.96 -3.10
CA LEU A 698 -19.94 32.62 -4.44
C LEU A 698 -20.55 31.31 -4.95
N LYS A 699 -20.56 30.27 -4.10
CA LYS A 699 -21.17 28.98 -4.46
C LYS A 699 -22.65 29.13 -4.78
N LYS A 700 -23.39 29.86 -3.96
CA LYS A 700 -24.82 30.18 -4.21
C LYS A 700 -25.01 31.03 -5.48
N PHE A 701 -24.10 31.95 -5.77
CA PHE A 701 -24.10 32.74 -7.00
C PHE A 701 -23.95 31.86 -8.25
N VAL A 702 -23.11 30.83 -8.17
CA VAL A 702 -22.91 29.83 -9.22
C VAL A 702 -24.10 28.85 -9.36
N GLU A 703 -24.73 28.49 -8.24
CA GLU A 703 -25.84 27.52 -8.18
C GLU A 703 -27.23 28.12 -8.49
N ASN A 704 -27.43 29.42 -8.28
CA ASN A 704 -28.71 30.10 -8.55
C ASN A 704 -28.93 30.34 -10.05
N GLU A 705 -29.14 29.26 -10.81
CA GLU A 705 -29.78 29.32 -12.12
C GLU A 705 -31.31 29.41 -11.93
N PRO A 706 -32.01 30.38 -12.53
CA PRO A 706 -33.43 30.24 -12.78
C PRO A 706 -33.61 29.17 -13.86
N ALA A 707 -34.16 28.01 -13.46
CA ALA A 707 -34.47 26.90 -14.36
C ALA A 707 -34.99 27.42 -15.70
N ILE A 708 -34.17 27.31 -16.77
CA ILE A 708 -34.62 27.57 -18.12
C ILE A 708 -35.85 26.69 -18.33
N LYS A 709 -37.02 27.32 -18.52
CA LYS A 709 -38.24 26.71 -19.05
C LYS A 709 -37.89 26.03 -20.37
N LYS A 710 -37.37 24.80 -20.34
CA LYS A 710 -37.26 23.96 -21.52
C LYS A 710 -38.69 23.61 -21.91
N SER A 711 -39.12 24.20 -23.02
CA SER A 711 -40.40 23.94 -23.65
C SER A 711 -40.65 22.43 -23.71
N ARG A 712 -41.78 22.02 -23.11
CA ARG A 712 -42.32 20.66 -23.25
C ARG A 712 -42.69 20.45 -24.71
N LEU A 713 -41.78 19.89 -25.50
CA LEU A 713 -42.14 19.16 -26.71
C LEU A 713 -42.31 17.67 -26.33
N PRO A 714 -43.46 17.04 -26.67
CA PRO A 714 -43.75 15.68 -26.22
C PRO A 714 -42.68 14.68 -26.71
N MET A 715 -42.14 13.90 -25.77
CA MET A 715 -41.02 12.95 -25.97
C MET A 715 -41.15 12.07 -27.24
N ARG A 716 -42.37 11.71 -27.64
CA ARG A 716 -42.62 10.85 -28.82
C ARG A 716 -42.28 11.46 -30.18
N LYS A 717 -42.17 12.79 -30.32
CA LYS A 717 -41.72 13.44 -31.58
C LYS A 717 -40.18 13.60 -31.63
N ARG A 718 -39.52 13.73 -30.48
CA ARG A 718 -38.08 13.90 -30.38
C ARG A 718 -37.34 12.59 -30.65
N GLU A 719 -37.85 11.47 -30.16
CA GLU A 719 -37.31 10.13 -30.46
C GLU A 719 -37.45 9.79 -31.95
N ARG A 720 -38.55 10.16 -32.61
CA ARG A 720 -38.71 9.98 -34.06
C ARG A 720 -37.82 10.90 -34.89
N PHE A 721 -37.55 12.13 -34.42
CA PHE A 721 -36.65 13.05 -35.10
C PHE A 721 -35.18 12.63 -34.96
N VAL A 722 -34.79 12.14 -33.77
CA VAL A 722 -33.46 11.58 -33.49
C VAL A 722 -33.25 10.25 -34.23
N ALA A 723 -34.24 9.35 -34.25
CA ALA A 723 -34.15 8.11 -35.03
C ALA A 723 -34.04 8.38 -36.54
N LYS A 724 -34.72 9.42 -37.05
CA LYS A 724 -34.63 9.83 -38.45
C LYS A 724 -33.27 10.48 -38.77
N LEU A 725 -32.70 11.28 -37.86
CA LEU A 725 -31.35 11.86 -37.98
C LEU A 725 -30.24 10.80 -37.88
N VAL A 726 -30.35 9.84 -36.96
CA VAL A 726 -29.41 8.72 -36.82
C VAL A 726 -29.46 7.78 -38.04
N SER A 727 -30.62 7.65 -38.70
CA SER A 727 -30.72 6.94 -39.98
C SER A 727 -30.14 7.70 -41.18
N LEU A 728 -30.02 9.03 -41.08
CA LEU A 728 -29.50 9.91 -42.13
C LEU A 728 -27.96 10.10 -42.05
N PHE A 729 -27.35 9.88 -40.89
CA PHE A 729 -25.90 10.06 -40.65
C PHE A 729 -25.14 8.74 -40.50
N LYS A 730 -25.35 7.79 -41.43
CA LYS A 730 -24.49 6.60 -41.57
C LYS A 730 -23.15 6.84 -42.27
N SER A 731 -22.73 8.09 -42.47
CA SER A 731 -21.39 8.38 -42.98
C SER A 731 -20.72 9.52 -42.23
N LYS A 732 -19.58 9.18 -41.61
CA LYS A 732 -18.44 10.04 -41.26
C LYS A 732 -18.79 11.34 -40.52
N ASP A 733 -18.97 11.26 -39.21
CA ASP A 733 -18.26 12.13 -38.24
C ASP A 733 -18.61 11.75 -36.79
N LYS A 734 -17.67 11.11 -36.10
CA LYS A 734 -17.82 10.61 -34.72
C LYS A 734 -17.75 11.72 -33.65
N LYS A 735 -17.38 12.95 -33.99
CA LYS A 735 -17.11 14.02 -33.00
C LYS A 735 -18.37 14.75 -32.48
N VAL A 736 -19.50 14.72 -33.19
CA VAL A 736 -20.69 15.50 -32.81
C VAL A 736 -21.62 14.76 -31.85
N VAL A 737 -21.56 13.43 -31.81
CA VAL A 737 -22.45 12.61 -30.95
C VAL A 737 -21.96 12.55 -29.50
N GLN A 738 -20.65 12.69 -29.25
CA GLN A 738 -20.06 12.59 -27.92
C GLN A 738 -20.29 13.83 -27.05
N ALA A 739 -20.52 15.00 -27.67
CA ALA A 739 -20.81 16.26 -26.96
C ALA A 739 -22.25 16.36 -26.40
N LEU A 740 -23.16 15.46 -26.80
CA LEU A 740 -24.58 15.52 -26.41
C LEU A 740 -24.98 14.46 -25.38
N THR A 741 -24.05 13.62 -24.93
CA THR A 741 -24.27 12.53 -23.95
C THR A 741 -23.36 12.61 -22.72
N ALA A 742 -22.75 13.76 -22.44
CA ALA A 742 -21.98 13.95 -21.20
C ALA A 742 -22.90 13.78 -19.97
N PRO A 743 -22.54 12.95 -18.98
CA PRO A 743 -23.27 12.87 -17.72
C PRO A 743 -23.27 14.26 -17.05
N LYS A 744 -24.42 14.73 -16.58
CA LYS A 744 -24.45 15.89 -15.68
C LYS A 744 -23.61 15.56 -14.44
N ALA A 745 -22.48 16.24 -14.25
CA ALA A 745 -21.67 16.13 -13.05
C ALA A 745 -22.53 16.54 -11.82
N PRO A 746 -22.57 15.74 -10.73
CA PRO A 746 -23.62 15.84 -9.73
C PRO A 746 -23.43 17.00 -8.72
N TYR A 747 -22.31 17.74 -8.73
CA TYR A 747 -22.11 18.93 -7.90
C TYR A 747 -20.98 19.85 -8.43
N ILE A 748 -21.02 21.14 -8.06
CA ILE A 748 -19.92 22.11 -8.19
C ILE A 748 -19.25 22.27 -6.82
N SER A 749 -17.92 22.15 -6.77
CA SER A 749 -17.15 22.43 -5.55
C SER A 749 -16.85 23.92 -5.40
N THR A 750 -16.50 24.32 -4.18
CA THR A 750 -16.04 25.69 -3.91
C THR A 750 -14.79 26.05 -4.72
N LEU A 751 -13.87 25.11 -4.92
CA LEU A 751 -12.66 25.34 -5.72
C LEU A 751 -13.01 25.58 -7.20
N ASP A 752 -13.97 24.83 -7.77
CA ASP A 752 -14.38 25.07 -9.17
C ASP A 752 -14.99 26.46 -9.33
N ALA A 753 -15.77 26.92 -8.35
CA ALA A 753 -16.37 28.25 -8.35
C ALA A 753 -15.30 29.36 -8.21
N ILE A 754 -14.28 29.17 -7.36
CA ILE A 754 -13.15 30.10 -7.23
C ILE A 754 -12.33 30.15 -8.52
N THR A 755 -11.97 28.98 -9.08
CA THR A 755 -11.24 28.88 -10.36
C THR A 755 -12.01 29.57 -11.47
N ALA A 756 -13.32 29.34 -11.56
CA ALA A 756 -14.17 29.98 -12.56
C ALA A 756 -14.25 31.50 -12.39
N LEU A 757 -14.43 31.96 -11.16
CA LEU A 757 -14.46 33.39 -10.83
C LEU A 757 -13.18 34.07 -11.30
N PHE A 758 -12.02 33.59 -10.83
CA PHE A 758 -10.75 34.22 -11.15
C PHE A 758 -10.38 34.07 -12.62
N THR A 759 -10.77 32.98 -13.29
CA THR A 759 -10.65 32.87 -14.76
C THR A 759 -11.35 34.05 -15.45
N VAL A 760 -12.62 34.28 -15.13
CA VAL A 760 -13.42 35.35 -15.75
C VAL A 760 -12.82 36.73 -15.44
N LEU A 761 -12.47 36.98 -14.18
CA LEU A 761 -11.96 38.28 -13.75
C LEU A 761 -10.57 38.59 -14.33
N ILE A 762 -9.66 37.61 -14.37
CA ILE A 762 -8.34 37.77 -14.95
C ILE A 762 -8.46 38.00 -16.47
N SER A 763 -9.30 37.24 -17.17
CA SER A 763 -9.51 37.44 -18.60
C SER A 763 -10.11 38.81 -18.92
N ARG A 764 -11.02 39.33 -18.08
CA ARG A 764 -11.54 40.70 -18.17
C ARG A 764 -10.45 41.74 -17.96
N ALA A 765 -9.61 41.58 -16.94
CA ALA A 765 -8.52 42.51 -16.65
C ALA A 765 -7.50 42.58 -17.79
N ARG A 766 -7.19 41.44 -18.41
CA ARG A 766 -6.22 41.37 -19.52
C ARG A 766 -6.80 41.88 -20.85
N GLY A 767 -8.02 41.50 -21.21
CA GLY A 767 -8.70 41.99 -22.41
C GLY A 767 -8.04 41.63 -23.75
N HIS A 768 -7.27 40.54 -23.83
CA HIS A 768 -6.43 40.19 -25.00
C HIS A 768 -7.18 39.86 -26.30
N GLY A 769 -8.47 39.52 -26.26
CA GLY A 769 -9.20 39.14 -27.47
C GLY A 769 -8.74 37.80 -28.09
N GLN A 770 -7.93 37.03 -27.37
CA GLN A 770 -7.46 35.69 -27.74
C GLN A 770 -8.21 34.59 -26.98
N GLN A 771 -8.22 33.37 -27.51
CA GLN A 771 -8.73 32.19 -26.80
C GLN A 771 -7.95 31.99 -25.49
N VAL A 772 -8.64 31.59 -24.43
CA VAL A 772 -8.07 31.37 -23.09
C VAL A 772 -8.15 29.90 -22.72
N ARG A 773 -7.02 29.31 -22.35
CA ARG A 773 -6.94 28.00 -21.71
C ARG A 773 -6.80 28.17 -20.21
N VAL A 774 -7.48 27.30 -19.47
CA VAL A 774 -7.40 27.22 -18.02
C VAL A 774 -6.84 25.86 -17.66
N SER A 775 -5.67 25.86 -17.02
CA SER A 775 -5.03 24.66 -16.49
C SER A 775 -5.27 24.57 -14.99
N THR A 776 -5.76 23.43 -14.53
CA THR A 776 -5.91 23.13 -13.10
C THR A 776 -5.08 21.91 -12.74
N ALA A 777 -4.18 22.07 -11.77
CA ALA A 777 -3.40 20.97 -11.23
C ALA A 777 -4.31 19.99 -10.47
N VAL A 778 -4.17 18.69 -10.77
CA VAL A 778 -4.92 17.59 -10.18
C VAL A 778 -3.95 16.61 -9.55
N ASN A 779 -4.06 16.39 -8.24
CA ASN A 779 -3.26 15.41 -7.52
C ASN A 779 -3.71 13.99 -7.90
N GLY A 780 -2.82 13.21 -8.53
CA GLY A 780 -3.06 11.85 -9.00
C GLY A 780 -2.90 10.78 -7.93
N ARG A 781 -2.33 11.09 -6.75
CA ARG A 781 -2.00 10.10 -5.71
C ARG A 781 -3.18 9.21 -5.34
N THR A 782 -4.36 9.79 -5.14
CA THR A 782 -5.58 9.04 -4.76
C THR A 782 -6.47 8.64 -5.95
N ARG A 783 -6.11 9.05 -7.17
CA ARG A 783 -6.90 8.84 -8.40
C ARG A 783 -6.37 7.72 -9.28
N LEU A 784 -5.09 7.41 -9.15
CA LEU A 784 -4.48 6.24 -9.78
C LEU A 784 -4.97 4.96 -9.09
N GLU A 785 -5.06 3.87 -9.85
CA GLU A 785 -5.38 2.54 -9.35
C GLU A 785 -4.23 1.57 -9.66
N PRO A 786 -3.63 0.93 -8.64
CA PRO A 786 -3.78 1.25 -7.22
C PRO A 786 -3.31 2.70 -6.91
N PRO A 787 -3.81 3.31 -5.81
CA PRO A 787 -3.37 4.65 -5.41
C PRO A 787 -1.88 4.65 -5.06
N LEU A 788 -1.23 5.79 -5.25
CA LEU A 788 0.14 5.98 -4.78
C LEU A 788 0.16 6.04 -3.24
N PRO A 789 1.27 5.64 -2.60
CA PRO A 789 1.45 5.82 -1.16
C PRO A 789 1.23 7.28 -0.74
N ALA A 790 0.66 7.48 0.46
CA ALA A 790 0.31 8.82 0.96
C ALA A 790 1.50 9.80 0.93
N ASN A 791 2.69 9.32 1.31
CA ASN A 791 3.94 10.09 1.35
C ASN A 791 4.82 9.83 0.11
N TYR A 792 4.21 9.62 -1.06
CA TYR A 792 4.96 9.50 -2.33
C TYR A 792 5.73 10.80 -2.62
N SER A 793 7.06 10.65 -2.62
CA SER A 793 8.05 11.67 -2.90
C SER A 793 8.35 11.66 -4.39
N GLY A 794 7.62 12.49 -5.15
CA GLY A 794 7.83 12.72 -6.57
C GLY A 794 6.68 13.47 -7.24
N ASN A 795 6.75 13.65 -8.56
CA ASN A 795 5.68 14.33 -9.31
C ASN A 795 4.52 13.38 -9.59
N ALA A 796 3.36 13.68 -9.00
CA ALA A 796 2.10 13.00 -9.29
C ALA A 796 0.98 14.01 -9.59
N VAL A 797 1.33 15.12 -10.27
CA VAL A 797 0.39 16.18 -10.66
C VAL A 797 0.06 16.05 -12.14
N PHE A 798 -1.24 16.08 -12.45
CA PHE A 798 -1.77 16.04 -13.80
C PHE A 798 -2.54 17.33 -14.09
N HIS A 799 -2.57 17.76 -15.35
CA HIS A 799 -3.20 19.03 -15.73
C HIS A 799 -4.56 18.81 -16.38
N ALA A 800 -5.61 19.35 -15.78
CA ALA A 800 -6.92 19.42 -16.40
C ALA A 800 -7.06 20.72 -17.19
N ILE A 801 -7.34 20.60 -18.49
CA ILE A 801 -7.47 21.75 -19.39
C ILE A 801 -8.94 21.99 -19.75
N SER A 802 -9.36 23.25 -19.65
CA SER A 802 -10.58 23.78 -20.29
C SER A 802 -10.23 24.98 -21.17
N THR A 803 -11.05 25.29 -22.17
CA THR A 803 -10.73 26.30 -23.19
C THR A 803 -11.96 27.14 -23.53
N TYR A 804 -11.78 28.45 -23.62
CA TYR A 804 -12.88 29.41 -23.77
C TYR A 804 -12.55 30.50 -24.78
N GLN A 805 -13.55 30.90 -25.56
CA GLN A 805 -13.50 32.14 -26.33
C GLN A 805 -13.81 33.36 -25.44
N ASN A 806 -13.38 34.56 -25.83
CA ASN A 806 -13.60 35.77 -25.02
C ASN A 806 -15.08 36.11 -24.82
N GLU A 807 -15.93 35.77 -25.79
CA GLU A 807 -17.36 35.97 -25.70
C GLU A 807 -17.97 35.06 -24.63
N GLU A 808 -17.41 33.86 -24.44
CA GLU A 808 -17.87 32.90 -23.43
C GLU A 808 -17.49 33.33 -22.01
N LEU A 809 -16.36 34.04 -21.86
CA LEU A 809 -15.90 34.61 -20.59
C LEU A 809 -16.49 36.01 -20.31
N ASP A 810 -17.31 36.55 -21.22
CA ASP A 810 -17.90 37.89 -21.11
C ASP A 810 -16.86 38.98 -20.76
N VAL A 811 -15.74 38.98 -21.51
CA VAL A 811 -14.57 39.85 -21.26
C VAL A 811 -14.90 41.35 -21.33
N LYS A 812 -15.96 41.74 -22.05
CA LYS A 812 -16.41 43.14 -22.21
C LYS A 812 -17.56 43.53 -21.27
N GLY A 813 -18.10 42.58 -20.50
CA GLY A 813 -19.23 42.82 -19.60
C GLY A 813 -18.85 43.67 -18.40
N ARG A 814 -19.71 44.63 -18.05
CA ARG A 814 -19.51 45.49 -16.86
C ARG A 814 -19.85 44.80 -15.54
N LYS A 815 -20.78 43.83 -15.56
CA LYS A 815 -21.19 43.07 -14.36
C LYS A 815 -20.82 41.61 -14.51
N LEU A 816 -20.46 40.96 -13.41
CA LEU A 816 -20.24 39.52 -13.40
C LEU A 816 -21.59 38.79 -13.57
N LEU A 817 -21.68 37.92 -14.58
CA LEU A 817 -22.91 37.18 -14.87
C LEU A 817 -22.86 35.79 -14.20
N PRO A 818 -23.88 35.39 -13.41
CA PRO A 818 -23.96 34.06 -12.82
C PRO A 818 -23.77 32.92 -13.83
N LEU A 819 -24.39 33.05 -15.01
CA LEU A 819 -24.35 32.04 -16.05
C LEU A 819 -22.93 31.82 -16.59
N THR A 820 -22.15 32.89 -16.74
CA THR A 820 -20.77 32.82 -17.23
C THR A 820 -19.89 32.06 -16.25
N VAL A 821 -19.92 32.44 -14.97
CA VAL A 821 -19.11 31.78 -13.92
C VAL A 821 -19.57 30.34 -13.73
N SER A 822 -20.88 30.08 -13.76
CA SER A 822 -21.43 28.73 -13.61
C SER A 822 -21.03 27.79 -14.75
N LYS A 823 -21.07 28.27 -16.00
CA LYS A 823 -20.59 27.49 -17.15
C LYS A 823 -19.10 27.14 -16.99
N VAL A 824 -18.26 28.12 -16.69
CA VAL A 824 -16.82 27.89 -16.50
C VAL A 824 -16.58 26.91 -15.33
N ALA A 825 -17.32 27.02 -14.23
CA ALA A 825 -17.19 26.09 -13.10
C ALA A 825 -17.56 24.65 -13.49
N HIS A 826 -18.62 24.46 -14.29
CA HIS A 826 -19.01 23.15 -14.81
C HIS A 826 -17.97 22.57 -15.78
N ASP A 827 -17.44 23.38 -16.69
CA ASP A 827 -16.43 22.96 -17.67
C ASP A 827 -15.10 22.59 -16.95
N VAL A 828 -14.68 23.38 -15.96
CA VAL A 828 -13.54 23.05 -15.07
C VAL A 828 -13.78 21.73 -14.35
N ARG A 829 -14.94 21.55 -13.69
CA ARG A 829 -15.27 20.30 -12.98
C ARG A 829 -15.27 19.09 -13.92
N ALA A 830 -15.87 19.21 -15.11
CA ALA A 830 -15.86 18.15 -16.10
C ALA A 830 -14.43 17.77 -16.48
N SER A 831 -13.58 18.77 -16.77
CA SER A 831 -12.17 18.54 -17.10
C SER A 831 -11.40 17.86 -15.95
N ILE A 832 -11.71 18.15 -14.68
CA ILE A 832 -11.06 17.50 -13.52
C ILE A 832 -11.54 16.05 -13.36
N LEU A 833 -12.81 15.76 -13.65
CA LEU A 833 -13.37 14.40 -13.54
C LEU A 833 -12.86 13.47 -14.63
N GLU A 834 -12.53 13.99 -15.82
CA GLU A 834 -11.88 13.24 -16.89
C GLU A 834 -10.44 12.81 -16.54
N ARG A 835 -9.83 13.36 -15.47
CA ARG A 835 -8.52 12.89 -14.98
C ARG A 835 -8.74 11.76 -13.98
N ASP A 836 -9.27 10.66 -14.52
CA ASP A 836 -9.42 9.39 -13.83
C ASP A 836 -8.17 8.51 -14.01
N ASN A 837 -8.19 7.31 -13.44
CA ASN A 837 -7.06 6.38 -13.56
C ASN A 837 -6.72 6.06 -15.02
N GLU A 838 -7.71 5.88 -15.91
CA GLU A 838 -7.45 5.53 -17.31
C GLU A 838 -6.70 6.66 -18.03
N PHE A 839 -7.20 7.90 -17.92
CA PHE A 839 -6.54 9.06 -18.53
C PHE A 839 -5.14 9.29 -17.96
N MET A 840 -4.98 9.23 -16.64
CA MET A 840 -3.67 9.45 -16.01
C MET A 840 -2.64 8.39 -16.41
N ARG A 841 -3.05 7.12 -16.55
CA ARG A 841 -2.16 6.05 -17.03
C ARG A 841 -1.81 6.23 -18.50
N ASP A 842 -2.75 6.71 -19.31
CA ASP A 842 -2.50 7.03 -20.72
C ASP A 842 -1.53 8.22 -20.85
N THR A 843 -1.65 9.26 -20.01
CA THR A 843 -0.69 10.37 -19.92
C THR A 843 0.73 9.85 -19.62
N ILE A 844 0.87 8.96 -18.63
CA ILE A 844 2.17 8.38 -18.29
C ILE A 844 2.76 7.60 -19.48
N ALA A 845 1.93 6.86 -20.22
CA ALA A 845 2.34 6.17 -21.44
C ALA A 845 2.80 7.15 -22.51
N PHE A 846 2.03 8.21 -22.76
CA PHE A 846 2.35 9.25 -23.74
C PHE A 846 3.70 9.90 -23.44
N LEU A 847 3.96 10.24 -22.17
CA LEU A 847 5.24 10.82 -21.75
C LEU A 847 6.39 9.82 -21.93
N SER A 848 6.16 8.55 -21.61
CA SER A 848 7.19 7.50 -21.71
C SER A 848 7.60 7.16 -23.15
N GLU A 849 6.74 7.46 -24.14
CA GLU A 849 7.03 7.25 -25.57
C GLU A 849 7.89 8.33 -26.20
N GLN A 850 8.03 9.48 -25.55
CA GLN A 850 8.73 10.61 -26.15
C GLN A 850 10.23 10.36 -26.15
N LYS A 851 10.84 10.50 -27.33
CA LYS A 851 12.30 10.35 -27.53
C LYS A 851 13.11 11.45 -26.84
N ASP A 852 12.49 12.61 -26.64
CA ASP A 852 13.08 13.75 -25.97
C ASP A 852 12.08 14.31 -24.96
N PRO A 853 12.10 13.84 -23.70
CA PRO A 853 11.24 14.35 -22.64
C PRO A 853 11.43 15.86 -22.38
N THR A 854 12.59 16.43 -22.72
CA THR A 854 12.87 17.85 -22.51
C THR A 854 12.15 18.76 -23.51
N ALA A 855 11.63 18.19 -24.60
CA ALA A 855 10.79 18.89 -25.57
C ALA A 855 9.30 18.91 -25.17
N ILE A 856 8.91 18.20 -24.11
CA ILE A 856 7.52 18.16 -23.64
C ILE A 856 7.29 19.33 -22.69
N ASN A 857 6.27 20.12 -22.96
CA ASN A 857 5.89 21.25 -22.13
C ASN A 857 4.39 21.34 -21.96
N ASP A 858 3.96 21.98 -20.87
CA ASP A 858 2.57 22.34 -20.68
C ASP A 858 2.08 23.20 -21.84
N ASN A 859 0.93 22.85 -22.38
CA ASN A 859 0.28 23.55 -23.48
C ASN A 859 -0.59 24.69 -22.97
N VAL A 860 0.01 25.53 -22.12
CA VAL A 860 -0.62 26.61 -21.38
C VAL A 860 0.34 27.79 -21.36
N ASN A 861 0.01 28.84 -22.10
CA ASN A 861 0.81 30.05 -22.20
C ASN A 861 0.32 31.10 -21.19
N PHE A 862 0.56 30.86 -19.91
CA PHE A 862 0.12 31.78 -18.86
C PHE A 862 1.10 32.96 -18.66
N PHE A 863 2.40 32.76 -18.92
CA PHE A 863 3.46 33.77 -18.74
C PHE A 863 3.35 34.92 -19.76
N PHE A 864 2.67 36.00 -19.37
CA PHE A 864 2.35 37.16 -20.24
C PHE A 864 1.51 36.78 -21.47
N GLY A 865 0.89 35.61 -21.44
CA GLY A 865 -0.02 35.12 -22.46
C GLY A 865 -1.48 35.16 -21.99
N PRO A 866 -2.42 34.64 -22.80
CA PRO A 866 -3.84 34.70 -22.50
C PRO A 866 -4.30 33.67 -21.45
N ASP A 867 -3.51 32.63 -21.19
CA ASP A 867 -3.93 31.46 -20.40
C ASP A 867 -3.74 31.68 -18.89
N VAL A 868 -4.42 30.86 -18.08
CA VAL A 868 -4.36 30.95 -16.61
C VAL A 868 -4.10 29.56 -16.02
N ALA A 869 -3.15 29.46 -15.09
CA ALA A 869 -2.80 28.24 -14.40
C ALA A 869 -3.18 28.30 -12.91
N PHE A 870 -3.91 27.30 -12.44
CA PHE A 870 -4.40 27.17 -11.07
C PHE A 870 -3.77 25.97 -10.37
N THR A 871 -3.35 26.19 -9.13
CA THR A 871 -2.96 25.13 -8.19
C THR A 871 -3.53 25.41 -6.80
N CYS A 872 -3.78 24.37 -6.02
CA CYS A 872 -4.43 24.47 -4.72
C CYS A 872 -3.69 23.66 -3.66
N TRP A 873 -3.18 24.35 -2.63
CA TRP A 873 -2.43 23.78 -1.50
C TRP A 873 -3.19 23.82 -0.17
N ALA A 874 -4.45 24.26 -0.16
CA ALA A 874 -5.25 24.48 1.05
C ALA A 874 -5.51 23.26 1.96
N LYS A 875 -5.10 22.05 1.52
CA LYS A 875 -5.25 20.80 2.29
C LYS A 875 -3.98 19.95 2.31
N MET A 876 -2.85 20.57 1.95
CA MET A 876 -1.57 19.87 1.80
C MET A 876 -0.64 20.14 3.00
N GLY A 877 -1.10 20.92 3.98
CA GLY A 877 -0.37 21.20 5.23
C GLY A 877 0.75 22.21 5.09
N LEU A 878 0.48 23.36 4.47
CA LEU A 878 1.50 24.39 4.20
C LEU A 878 2.09 24.96 5.50
N TYR A 879 1.34 24.96 6.60
CA TYR A 879 1.78 25.43 7.92
C TYR A 879 2.02 24.29 8.94
N GLU A 880 2.14 23.03 8.48
CA GLU A 880 2.30 21.86 9.38
C GLU A 880 3.76 21.47 9.64
N ALA A 881 4.72 22.11 8.99
CA ALA A 881 6.13 21.85 9.24
C ALA A 881 6.55 22.45 10.58
N GLU A 882 6.56 21.66 11.65
CA GLU A 882 6.89 22.11 13.00
C GLU A 882 8.37 21.96 13.32
N PHE A 883 8.99 23.04 13.81
CA PHE A 883 10.38 23.03 14.29
C PHE A 883 10.38 23.37 15.79
N ASP A 884 10.73 22.39 16.63
CA ASP A 884 10.61 22.46 18.10
C ASP A 884 9.18 22.80 18.56
N GLY A 885 8.19 22.16 17.93
CA GLY A 885 6.77 22.35 18.23
C GLY A 885 6.21 23.73 17.82
N GLN A 886 6.99 24.54 17.09
CA GLN A 886 6.53 25.82 16.55
C GLN A 886 6.15 25.66 15.08
N LYS A 887 4.92 26.06 14.75
CA LYS A 887 4.46 26.21 13.36
C LYS A 887 4.99 27.51 12.75
N PRO A 888 5.17 27.58 11.42
CA PRO A 888 5.47 28.83 10.77
C PRO A 888 4.32 29.82 10.96
N THR A 889 4.64 31.09 11.19
CA THR A 889 3.67 32.20 11.14
C THR A 889 3.38 32.59 9.69
N PHE A 890 4.28 32.26 8.78
CA PHE A 890 4.17 32.57 7.35
C PHE A 890 4.85 31.47 6.51
N ALA A 891 4.17 31.02 5.46
CA ALA A 891 4.71 30.10 4.48
C ALA A 891 4.12 30.44 3.10
N LYS A 892 4.92 31.04 2.21
CA LYS A 892 4.50 31.37 0.83
C LYS A 892 5.70 31.32 -0.13
N ILE A 893 5.39 31.34 -1.42
CA ILE A 893 6.38 31.65 -2.45
C ILE A 893 6.94 33.07 -2.15
N PRO A 894 8.27 33.28 -2.20
CA PRO A 894 8.86 34.62 -2.11
C PRO A 894 8.28 35.55 -3.18
N ARG A 895 8.55 36.86 -3.09
CA ARG A 895 8.02 37.81 -4.09
C ARG A 895 8.59 37.51 -5.47
N VAL A 896 7.90 36.69 -6.27
CA VAL A 896 8.33 36.32 -7.62
C VAL A 896 7.98 37.41 -8.59
N GLN A 897 9.01 37.99 -9.20
CA GLN A 897 8.81 38.79 -10.39
C GLN A 897 8.61 37.82 -11.57
N CYS A 898 7.58 38.12 -12.37
CA CYS A 898 7.32 37.63 -13.71
C CYS A 898 6.37 36.44 -13.89
N MET A 899 5.76 35.87 -12.86
CA MET A 899 4.72 34.84 -13.03
C MET A 899 3.33 35.45 -13.35
N ASP A 900 3.16 36.05 -14.51
CA ASP A 900 1.82 36.47 -14.96
C ASP A 900 0.93 35.23 -15.23
N GLY A 901 -0.35 35.28 -14.83
CA GLY A 901 -1.33 34.22 -15.09
C GLY A 901 -1.30 33.02 -14.16
N PHE A 902 -0.48 33.05 -13.11
CA PHE A 902 -0.42 32.00 -12.09
C PHE A 902 -1.32 32.34 -10.89
N VAL A 903 -2.11 31.36 -10.47
CA VAL A 903 -3.01 31.46 -9.32
C VAL A 903 -2.77 30.30 -8.36
N LEU A 904 -2.42 30.62 -7.12
CA LEU A 904 -2.20 29.68 -6.03
C LEU A 904 -3.26 29.88 -4.95
N ILE A 905 -4.04 28.83 -4.66
CA ILE A 905 -5.05 28.81 -3.60
C ILE A 905 -4.44 28.11 -2.38
N THR A 906 -4.40 28.76 -1.23
CA THR A 906 -3.88 28.20 0.03
C THR A 906 -4.90 28.30 1.14
N GLU A 907 -4.61 27.63 2.26
CA GLU A 907 -5.23 27.97 3.54
C GLU A 907 -4.93 29.44 3.89
N ALA A 908 -5.85 30.07 4.62
CA ALA A 908 -5.72 31.48 4.94
C ALA A 908 -4.62 31.72 5.99
N LEU A 909 -3.90 32.84 5.84
CA LEU A 909 -2.78 33.19 6.70
C LEU A 909 -3.21 33.25 8.19
N GLY A 910 -2.39 32.66 9.07
CA GLY A 910 -2.59 32.71 10.52
C GLY A 910 -3.79 31.90 11.03
N GLY A 911 -4.29 30.93 10.24
CA GLY A 911 -5.45 30.12 10.62
C GLY A 911 -6.78 30.88 10.60
N SER A 912 -6.83 31.98 9.85
CA SER A 912 -8.08 32.72 9.60
C SER A 912 -9.09 31.85 8.83
N ASP A 913 -10.38 32.20 8.94
CA ASP A 913 -11.44 31.45 8.27
C ASP A 913 -11.36 31.59 6.75
N GLY A 914 -11.37 30.48 6.02
CA GLY A 914 -11.49 30.46 4.57
C GLY A 914 -10.18 30.20 3.81
N LEU A 915 -10.08 30.74 2.60
CA LEU A 915 -8.97 30.48 1.67
C LEU A 915 -8.32 31.77 1.19
N ASP A 916 -7.01 31.73 1.00
CA ASP A 916 -6.24 32.80 0.35
C ASP A 916 -6.04 32.44 -1.14
N VAL A 917 -6.41 33.35 -2.04
CA VAL A 917 -6.16 33.20 -3.48
C VAL A 917 -5.08 34.20 -3.88
N LEU A 918 -3.85 33.71 -4.01
CA LEU A 918 -2.70 34.47 -4.51
C LEU A 918 -2.76 34.52 -6.03
N VAL A 919 -2.89 35.72 -6.58
CA VAL A 919 -2.89 35.97 -8.02
C VAL A 919 -1.64 36.76 -8.38
N CYS A 920 -0.93 36.32 -9.41
CA CYS A 920 0.22 37.02 -9.97
C CYS A 920 -0.07 37.45 -11.41
N LEU A 921 0.05 38.75 -11.70
CA LEU A 921 -0.21 39.33 -13.02
C LEU A 921 0.77 40.45 -13.36
N GLU A 922 0.87 40.79 -14.64
CA GLU A 922 1.49 42.03 -15.11
C GLU A 922 0.90 43.24 -14.35
N ALA A 923 1.76 44.19 -13.98
CA ALA A 923 1.43 45.23 -13.01
C ALA A 923 0.18 46.03 -13.38
N ASN A 924 0.03 46.45 -14.64
CA ASN A 924 -1.16 47.20 -15.07
C ASN A 924 -2.42 46.32 -15.07
N THR A 925 -2.28 45.05 -15.45
CA THR A 925 -3.35 44.05 -15.42
C THR A 925 -3.80 43.77 -13.98
N MET A 926 -2.88 43.70 -13.02
CA MET A 926 -3.21 43.54 -11.60
C MET A 926 -3.99 44.74 -11.07
N GLU A 927 -3.60 45.97 -11.42
CA GLU A 927 -4.35 47.16 -10.99
C GLU A 927 -5.78 47.17 -11.58
N LYS A 928 -5.94 46.78 -12.84
CA LYS A 928 -7.29 46.58 -13.43
C LYS A 928 -8.07 45.48 -12.71
N LEU A 929 -7.42 44.37 -12.34
CA LEU A 929 -8.07 43.30 -11.59
C LEU A 929 -8.57 43.80 -10.22
N LYS A 930 -7.77 44.58 -9.50
CA LYS A 930 -8.17 45.20 -8.23
C LYS A 930 -9.37 46.15 -8.41
N GLU A 931 -9.38 46.93 -9.48
CA GLU A 931 -10.52 47.79 -9.83
C GLU A 931 -11.78 46.96 -10.08
N ILE A 932 -11.71 45.93 -10.95
CA ILE A 932 -12.85 45.05 -11.26
C ILE A 932 -13.36 44.31 -10.02
N THR A 933 -12.44 43.83 -9.17
CA THR A 933 -12.79 43.04 -7.96
C THR A 933 -13.42 43.88 -6.86
N SER A 934 -13.19 45.20 -6.82
CA SER A 934 -13.83 46.11 -5.87
C SER A 934 -15.35 46.23 -6.03
N GLU A 935 -15.89 45.79 -7.17
CA GLU A 935 -17.33 45.74 -7.44
C GLU A 935 -17.95 44.35 -7.21
N VAL A 936 -17.17 43.36 -6.76
CA VAL A 936 -17.59 41.96 -6.61
C VAL A 936 -17.88 41.66 -5.14
N GLU A 937 -19.17 41.53 -4.79
CA GLU A 937 -19.66 41.47 -3.39
C GLU A 937 -19.00 40.38 -2.51
N PHE A 938 -18.55 39.27 -3.09
CA PHE A 938 -17.90 38.17 -2.35
C PHE A 938 -16.36 38.23 -2.36
N LEU A 939 -15.76 39.30 -2.89
CA LEU A 939 -14.32 39.59 -2.80
C LEU A 939 -14.00 40.85 -1.98
N CYS A 940 -15.03 41.53 -1.48
CA CYS A 940 -14.93 42.76 -0.69
C CYS A 940 -15.15 42.53 0.81
#